data_AF-A0A820ITU2-F1
#
_entry.id   AF-A0A820ITU2-F1
#
_cell.length_a   1.000
_cell.length_b   1.000
_cell.length_c   1.000
_cell.angle_alpha   90.00
_cell.angle_beta   90.00
_cell.angle_gamma   90.00
#
_symmetry.space_group_name_H-M   'P 1'
#
loop_
_entity.id
_entity.type
_entity.pdbx_description
1 polymer ?
#
loop_
_entity_poly.entity_id
_entity_poly.type
_entity_poly.pdbx_seq_one_letter_code
_entity_poly.pdbx_strand_id
1 'polypeptide(L)'
;MFASQYPPPLNPPRTTGQHHHKETIWRILLDIISLIILIAIAVIINFVAKPFTRGFFCSDTSIQYPKQDNTIPTSAAVILSIGLPIIWMWITEICKQIYFKIYEKKMYMTYVEISYLRAIFVYPLVRNLYILTVIFFYGYLATFILTEIAKNFVGELRPNFLAVCQPTYNCSAVTSLSQFHSYLQYESNYTCQNTDDSAVRDARKAFFSGHASAIFYGFVWLIMYIHVSWSWRHLGIVGHLFQVGIAILAFYIAYTRISDFQHNWYDVLVGIIVGSFIAFFTFKFILDWRRYTPQFLPYIVSSSPRTSPVFQPGHGDFSFSNSYNIDFIKKITTIFFVMNNSNSVRRFSPSKQQQQHLNDSTTAMRWIQKPLVAVRSLQSTTQEISLLKLIFDGFSILLVFSPWLIFKYLVKPIRRSFLCSDLNLYHPKPIKTAVPTWLLVIYAVVIPVIIILCSEGVRWYYLVRKRAAPMIYKIQIRSTIYNISQWTGNLYISLVVFAFAHGVNSFLTNVGKVSVGRLRPHFIPSCFNKFSYTDFCNDPNQWISNYTCIGESSTVLKEKDGAYDIRQSFPSGHASTAFCGLMFLALYIHKIWRYRNIGLFPYVLEMGCFALAAYISITRVTDHRHHPTDVLSGAILGSVIAIIAFHYMIKSFKQSILSQVGDGQRNKAVENDNML
;
A
#
# COMPACT_ATOMS: atom_id res chain seq x y z
N MET A 1 -16.41 -38.18 41.66
CA MET A 1 -15.71 -36.88 41.57
C MET A 1 -14.73 -36.96 40.40
N PHE A 2 -14.68 -36.07 39.41
CA PHE A 2 -15.47 -34.85 39.18
C PHE A 2 -16.33 -34.99 37.92
N ALA A 3 -17.56 -34.49 37.98
CA ALA A 3 -18.48 -34.43 36.84
C ALA A 3 -18.31 -33.12 36.06
N SER A 4 -18.90 -33.11 34.87
CA SER A 4 -18.94 -32.01 33.91
C SER A 4 -19.47 -30.68 34.46
N GLN A 5 -18.81 -29.58 34.07
CA GLN A 5 -19.46 -28.27 33.85
C GLN A 5 -18.88 -27.59 32.60
N TYR A 6 -19.09 -28.20 31.43
CA TYR A 6 -19.14 -27.41 30.19
C TYR A 6 -20.51 -26.71 30.15
N PRO A 7 -20.58 -25.41 29.79
CA PRO A 7 -21.87 -24.77 29.55
C PRO A 7 -22.60 -25.51 28.42
N PRO A 8 -23.95 -25.55 28.42
CA PRO A 8 -24.70 -26.19 27.35
C PRO A 8 -24.34 -25.54 26.01
N PRO A 9 -24.23 -26.32 24.91
CA PRO A 9 -24.03 -25.75 23.60
C PRO A 9 -25.18 -24.79 23.30
N LEU A 10 -24.85 -23.52 23.07
CA LEU A 10 -25.79 -22.55 22.52
C LEU A 10 -26.33 -23.13 21.21
N ASN A 11 -27.65 -23.38 21.17
CA ASN A 11 -28.32 -23.84 19.96
C ASN A 11 -27.92 -22.92 18.79
N PRO A 12 -27.41 -23.45 17.67
CA PRO A 12 -27.06 -22.61 16.53
C PRO A 12 -28.33 -21.88 16.07
N PRO A 13 -28.30 -20.55 15.88
CA PRO A 13 -29.48 -19.81 15.45
C PRO A 13 -29.98 -20.38 14.12
N ARG A 14 -31.24 -20.83 14.12
CA ARG A 14 -31.86 -21.70 13.09
C ARG A 14 -32.12 -21.01 11.73
N THR A 15 -31.39 -19.94 11.41
CA THR A 15 -31.65 -18.99 10.31
C THR A 15 -30.40 -18.52 9.56
N THR A 16 -29.21 -19.05 9.86
CA THR A 16 -27.92 -18.54 9.33
C THR A 16 -27.71 -18.72 7.82
N GLY A 17 -28.28 -19.77 7.21
CA GLY A 17 -28.04 -20.10 5.79
C GLY A 17 -28.49 -19.01 4.80
N GLN A 18 -29.70 -18.46 4.96
CA GLN A 18 -30.23 -17.46 4.04
C GLN A 18 -29.53 -16.09 4.16
N HIS A 19 -29.07 -15.71 5.36
CA HIS A 19 -28.33 -14.46 5.55
C HIS A 19 -26.93 -14.51 4.90
N HIS A 20 -26.21 -15.62 5.04
CA HIS A 20 -24.88 -15.78 4.44
C HIS A 20 -24.91 -15.82 2.91
N HIS A 21 -25.93 -16.42 2.29
CA HIS A 21 -26.05 -16.43 0.84
C HIS A 21 -26.28 -15.01 0.29
N LYS A 22 -27.17 -14.23 0.91
CA LYS A 22 -27.40 -12.82 0.57
C LYS A 22 -26.12 -11.98 0.70
N GLU A 23 -25.38 -12.09 1.81
CA GLU A 23 -24.10 -11.38 1.97
C GLU A 23 -23.05 -11.76 0.92
N THR A 24 -23.02 -13.03 0.49
CA THR A 24 -22.07 -13.49 -0.54
C THR A 24 -22.42 -12.92 -1.92
N ILE A 25 -23.70 -12.91 -2.29
CA ILE A 25 -24.19 -12.29 -3.54
C ILE A 25 -23.88 -10.78 -3.54
N TRP A 26 -24.15 -10.07 -2.44
CA TRP A 26 -23.85 -8.63 -2.35
C TRP A 26 -22.36 -8.31 -2.56
N ARG A 27 -21.44 -9.13 -2.04
CA ARG A 27 -19.99 -8.96 -2.32
C ARG A 27 -19.66 -9.13 -3.80
N ILE A 28 -20.21 -10.17 -4.44
CA ILE A 28 -19.95 -10.45 -5.86
C ILE A 28 -20.48 -9.30 -6.74
N LEU A 29 -21.66 -8.77 -6.42
CA LEU A 29 -22.22 -7.58 -7.10
C LEU A 29 -21.31 -6.35 -6.91
N LEU A 30 -20.82 -6.09 -5.70
CA LEU A 30 -19.90 -4.98 -5.43
C LEU A 30 -18.56 -5.13 -6.16
N ASP A 31 -18.03 -6.35 -6.27
CA ASP A 31 -16.81 -6.63 -7.03
C ASP A 31 -17.01 -6.38 -8.53
N ILE A 32 -18.13 -6.85 -9.10
CA ILE A 32 -18.49 -6.62 -10.51
C ILE A 32 -18.68 -5.12 -10.78
N ILE A 33 -19.42 -4.40 -9.93
CA ILE A 33 -19.59 -2.95 -10.04
C ILE A 33 -18.24 -2.23 -9.97
N SER A 34 -17.36 -2.64 -9.06
CA SER A 34 -16.01 -2.05 -8.93
C SER A 34 -15.18 -2.27 -10.20
N LEU A 35 -15.21 -3.46 -10.80
CA LEU A 35 -14.52 -3.74 -12.05
C LEU A 35 -15.11 -2.95 -13.24
N ILE A 36 -16.44 -2.84 -13.34
CA ILE A 36 -17.12 -2.04 -14.38
C ILE A 36 -16.71 -0.57 -14.29
N ILE A 37 -16.65 -0.01 -13.07
CA ILE A 37 -16.20 1.38 -12.85
C ILE A 37 -14.75 1.57 -13.31
N LEU A 38 -13.85 0.64 -12.98
CA LEU A 38 -12.45 0.71 -13.42
C LEU A 38 -12.33 0.59 -14.95
N ILE A 39 -13.07 -0.32 -15.58
CA ILE A 39 -13.10 -0.47 -17.04
C ILE A 39 -13.61 0.82 -17.70
N ALA A 40 -14.70 1.40 -17.18
CA ALA A 40 -15.23 2.67 -17.70
C ALA A 40 -14.21 3.82 -17.60
N ILE A 41 -13.53 3.95 -16.46
CA ILE A 41 -12.45 4.93 -16.27
C ILE A 41 -11.31 4.70 -17.28
N ALA A 42 -10.86 3.45 -17.44
CA ALA A 42 -9.80 3.07 -18.39
C ALA A 42 -10.16 3.42 -19.85
N VAL A 43 -11.40 3.14 -20.26
CA VAL A 43 -11.92 3.46 -21.59
C VAL A 43 -12.01 4.97 -21.79
N ILE A 44 -12.59 5.72 -20.83
CA ILE A 44 -12.70 7.18 -20.89
C ILE A 44 -11.32 7.83 -21.06
N ILE A 45 -10.31 7.40 -20.27
CA ILE A 45 -8.95 7.95 -20.38
C ILE A 45 -8.36 7.66 -21.77
N ASN A 46 -8.49 6.44 -22.29
CA ASN A 46 -7.88 6.05 -23.56
C ASN A 46 -8.47 6.84 -24.77
N PHE A 47 -9.79 7.02 -24.80
CA PHE A 47 -10.47 7.68 -25.93
C PHE A 47 -10.60 9.21 -25.79
N VAL A 48 -10.72 9.75 -24.57
CA VAL A 48 -10.98 11.19 -24.34
C VAL A 48 -9.71 11.97 -24.04
N ALA A 49 -8.71 11.37 -23.36
CA ALA A 49 -7.50 12.10 -22.98
C ALA A 49 -6.56 12.26 -24.17
N LYS A 50 -6.34 13.52 -24.59
CA LYS A 50 -5.25 13.89 -25.49
C LYS A 50 -3.95 14.04 -24.67
N PRO A 51 -2.80 13.56 -25.17
CA PRO A 51 -1.54 13.73 -24.48
C PRO A 51 -1.13 15.21 -24.43
N PHE A 52 -0.53 15.63 -23.32
CA PHE A 52 -0.02 16.98 -23.14
C PHE A 52 1.02 17.34 -24.22
N THR A 53 0.85 18.49 -24.86
CA THR A 53 1.77 18.96 -25.90
C THR A 53 2.91 19.75 -25.28
N ARG A 54 3.99 19.06 -24.89
CA ARG A 54 5.24 19.72 -24.49
C ARG A 54 6.04 20.16 -25.72
N GLY A 55 6.78 21.26 -25.56
CA GLY A 55 7.83 21.69 -26.48
C GLY A 55 9.15 20.94 -26.31
N PHE A 56 10.11 21.23 -27.18
CA PHE A 56 11.44 20.61 -27.20
C PHE A 56 12.54 21.61 -27.55
N PHE A 57 13.80 21.19 -27.38
CA PHE A 57 14.98 21.92 -27.84
C PHE A 57 15.56 21.22 -29.07
N CYS A 58 15.98 21.95 -30.11
CA CYS A 58 16.66 21.36 -31.27
C CYS A 58 18.02 20.71 -30.89
N SER A 59 18.62 21.11 -29.77
CA SER A 59 19.83 20.53 -29.20
C SER A 59 19.62 19.21 -28.44
N ASP A 60 18.39 18.78 -28.22
CA ASP A 60 18.10 17.56 -27.46
C ASP A 60 18.35 16.31 -28.32
N THR A 61 19.51 15.67 -28.11
CA THR A 61 19.89 14.44 -28.79
C THR A 61 19.08 13.23 -28.33
N SER A 62 18.40 13.30 -27.18
CA SER A 62 17.64 12.16 -26.65
C SER A 62 16.40 11.83 -27.49
N ILE A 63 15.89 12.78 -28.27
CA ILE A 63 14.69 12.67 -29.12
C ILE A 63 14.97 12.54 -30.64
N GLN A 64 16.23 12.31 -31.01
CA GLN A 64 16.75 12.26 -32.39
C GLN A 64 16.93 10.84 -32.96
N TYR A 65 16.52 9.79 -32.23
CA TYR A 65 16.70 8.41 -32.68
C TYR A 65 15.80 8.06 -33.89
N PRO A 66 16.21 7.13 -34.77
CA PRO A 66 15.37 6.67 -35.86
C PRO A 66 14.17 5.88 -35.33
N LYS A 67 13.05 5.93 -36.06
CA LYS A 67 11.90 5.05 -35.81
C LYS A 67 12.29 3.61 -36.14
N GLN A 68 12.21 2.72 -35.15
CA GLN A 68 12.36 1.27 -35.32
C GLN A 68 11.03 0.55 -35.09
N ASP A 69 10.91 -0.65 -35.66
CA ASP A 69 9.80 -1.56 -35.42
C ASP A 69 9.90 -2.21 -34.03
N ASN A 70 8.75 -2.66 -33.52
CA ASN A 70 8.67 -3.29 -32.21
C ASN A 70 9.17 -4.75 -32.27
N THR A 71 10.27 -5.06 -31.58
CA THR A 71 10.74 -6.44 -31.37
C THR A 71 9.65 -7.31 -30.75
N ILE A 72 8.84 -6.74 -29.86
CA ILE A 72 7.66 -7.39 -29.27
C ILE A 72 6.44 -6.46 -29.43
N PRO A 73 5.40 -6.88 -30.16
CA PRO A 73 4.23 -6.03 -30.38
C PRO A 73 3.38 -5.91 -29.10
N THR A 74 2.70 -4.78 -28.96
CA THR A 74 1.84 -4.46 -27.80
C THR A 74 0.82 -5.56 -27.49
N SER A 75 0.23 -6.16 -28.52
CA SER A 75 -0.71 -7.28 -28.40
C SER A 75 -0.09 -8.51 -27.75
N ALA A 76 1.11 -8.92 -28.18
CA ALA A 76 1.83 -10.05 -27.58
C ALA A 76 2.22 -9.77 -26.12
N ALA A 77 2.68 -8.55 -25.80
CA ALA A 77 3.00 -8.17 -24.43
C ALA A 77 1.76 -8.26 -23.50
N VAL A 78 0.59 -7.77 -23.95
CA VAL A 78 -0.67 -7.89 -23.20
C VAL A 78 -1.08 -9.36 -23.03
N ILE A 79 -1.06 -10.15 -24.12
CA ILE A 79 -1.42 -11.58 -24.09
C ILE A 79 -0.50 -12.35 -23.14
N LEU A 80 0.81 -12.10 -23.14
CA LEU A 80 1.75 -12.72 -22.20
C LEU A 80 1.44 -12.29 -20.77
N SER A 81 1.26 -10.99 -20.51
CA SER A 81 1.04 -10.46 -19.15
C SER A 81 -0.26 -10.94 -18.49
N ILE A 82 -1.32 -11.26 -19.25
CA ILE A 82 -2.62 -11.73 -18.73
C ILE A 82 -2.76 -13.25 -18.87
N GLY A 83 -2.50 -13.77 -20.07
CA GLY A 83 -2.78 -15.16 -20.43
C GLY A 83 -1.92 -16.15 -19.66
N LEU A 84 -0.61 -15.92 -19.58
CA LEU A 84 0.32 -16.82 -18.87
C LEU A 84 -0.04 -16.92 -17.37
N PRO A 85 -0.26 -15.82 -16.61
CA PRO A 85 -0.72 -15.92 -15.22
C PRO A 85 -2.09 -16.59 -15.06
N ILE A 86 -3.10 -16.25 -15.87
CA ILE A 86 -4.45 -16.82 -15.76
C ILE A 86 -4.43 -18.34 -16.02
N ILE A 87 -3.84 -18.77 -17.14
CA ILE A 87 -3.76 -20.19 -17.51
C ILE A 87 -3.02 -20.97 -16.42
N TRP A 88 -1.90 -20.46 -15.91
CA TRP A 88 -1.14 -21.11 -14.86
C TRP A 88 -1.90 -21.19 -13.53
N MET A 89 -2.56 -20.11 -13.09
CA MET A 89 -3.41 -20.12 -11.89
C MET A 89 -4.53 -21.15 -12.01
N TRP A 90 -5.18 -21.24 -13.18
CA TRP A 90 -6.28 -22.18 -13.40
C TRP A 90 -5.80 -23.64 -13.41
N ILE A 91 -4.74 -23.95 -14.16
CA ILE A 91 -4.15 -25.30 -14.18
C ILE A 91 -3.74 -25.73 -12.77
N THR A 92 -3.04 -24.88 -12.02
CA THR A 92 -2.55 -25.25 -10.68
C THR A 92 -3.66 -25.43 -9.64
N GLU A 93 -4.73 -24.62 -9.64
CA GLU A 93 -5.88 -24.86 -8.76
C GLU A 93 -6.65 -26.13 -9.15
N ILE A 94 -6.80 -26.42 -10.45
CA ILE A 94 -7.38 -27.68 -10.94
C ILE A 94 -6.53 -28.88 -10.49
N CYS A 95 -5.21 -28.82 -10.67
CA CYS A 95 -4.29 -29.88 -10.23
C CYS A 95 -4.29 -30.10 -8.72
N LYS A 96 -4.32 -29.03 -7.90
CA LYS A 96 -4.48 -29.12 -6.44
C LYS A 96 -5.78 -29.84 -6.07
N GLN A 97 -6.89 -29.50 -6.73
CA GLN A 97 -8.20 -30.10 -6.46
C GLN A 97 -8.26 -31.58 -6.87
N ILE A 98 -7.62 -31.95 -7.99
CA ILE A 98 -7.48 -33.36 -8.41
C ILE A 98 -6.61 -34.13 -7.42
N TYR A 99 -5.47 -33.57 -6.99
CA TYR A 99 -4.58 -34.20 -6.02
C TYR A 99 -5.28 -34.42 -4.67
N PHE A 100 -5.99 -33.40 -4.16
CA PHE A 100 -6.77 -33.51 -2.93
C PHE A 100 -7.82 -34.62 -3.03
N LYS A 101 -8.59 -34.66 -4.13
CA LYS A 101 -9.56 -35.73 -4.41
C LYS A 101 -8.95 -37.13 -4.42
N ILE A 102 -7.73 -37.30 -4.94
CA ILE A 102 -7.02 -38.60 -4.96
C ILE A 102 -6.56 -39.00 -3.55
N TYR A 103 -6.03 -38.05 -2.79
CA TYR A 103 -5.51 -38.30 -1.44
C TYR A 103 -6.62 -38.61 -0.43
N GLU A 104 -7.71 -37.85 -0.46
CA GLU A 104 -8.84 -38.00 0.46
C GLU A 104 -9.66 -39.28 0.19
N LYS A 105 -9.67 -39.78 -1.06
CA LYS A 105 -10.34 -41.04 -1.44
C LYS A 105 -9.76 -42.28 -0.73
N LYS A 106 -8.53 -42.21 -0.20
CA LYS A 106 -7.94 -43.27 0.65
C LYS A 106 -8.47 -43.26 2.09
N MET A 107 -9.14 -42.20 2.53
CA MET A 107 -9.54 -41.99 3.94
C MET A 107 -11.07 -42.01 4.17
N TYR A 108 -11.88 -41.80 3.13
CA TYR A 108 -13.35 -41.65 3.24
C TYR A 108 -14.20 -42.69 2.48
N MET A 109 -13.69 -43.91 2.25
CA MET A 109 -14.47 -45.02 1.63
C MET A 109 -15.45 -45.70 2.62
N THR A 110 -16.12 -44.92 3.47
CA THR A 110 -17.11 -45.40 4.46
C THR A 110 -18.21 -44.35 4.67
N TYR A 111 -19.29 -44.42 3.88
CA TYR A 111 -20.47 -43.52 3.86
C TYR A 111 -20.26 -42.06 3.40
N VAL A 112 -20.89 -41.69 2.27
CA VAL A 112 -21.63 -40.42 1.99
C VAL A 112 -22.08 -40.41 0.51
N GLU A 113 -23.24 -39.84 0.21
CA GLU A 113 -23.79 -39.77 -1.16
C GLU A 113 -23.00 -38.90 -2.15
N ILE A 114 -22.98 -39.36 -3.41
CA ILE A 114 -22.23 -38.77 -4.54
C ILE A 114 -22.63 -37.31 -4.84
N SER A 115 -23.89 -36.93 -4.61
CA SER A 115 -24.40 -35.57 -4.87
C SER A 115 -23.81 -34.52 -3.91
N TYR A 116 -23.64 -34.88 -2.63
CA TYR A 116 -23.12 -33.95 -1.62
C TYR A 116 -21.62 -33.68 -1.82
N LEU A 117 -20.87 -34.72 -2.22
CA LEU A 117 -19.46 -34.61 -2.59
C LEU A 117 -19.25 -33.65 -3.79
N ARG A 118 -20.12 -33.68 -4.82
CA ARG A 118 -20.04 -32.71 -5.93
C ARG A 118 -20.14 -31.25 -5.45
N ALA A 119 -21.04 -30.95 -4.51
CA ALA A 119 -21.15 -29.60 -3.95
C ALA A 119 -19.89 -29.19 -3.16
N ILE A 120 -19.34 -30.12 -2.35
CA ILE A 120 -18.10 -29.91 -1.58
C ILE A 120 -16.89 -29.69 -2.48
N PHE A 121 -16.80 -30.35 -3.65
CA PHE A 121 -15.63 -30.21 -4.54
C PHE A 121 -15.74 -29.08 -5.59
N VAL A 122 -16.93 -28.75 -6.08
CA VAL A 122 -17.10 -27.69 -7.09
C VAL A 122 -17.02 -26.31 -6.44
N TYR A 123 -17.59 -26.14 -5.24
CA TYR A 123 -17.65 -24.84 -4.57
C TYR A 123 -16.28 -24.21 -4.26
N PRO A 124 -15.27 -24.93 -3.71
CA PRO A 124 -13.94 -24.37 -3.45
C PRO A 124 -13.17 -24.04 -4.72
N LEU A 125 -13.25 -24.88 -5.75
CA LEU A 125 -12.56 -24.64 -7.02
C LEU A 125 -13.11 -23.38 -7.71
N VAL A 126 -14.43 -23.29 -7.90
CA VAL A 126 -15.06 -22.11 -8.50
C VAL A 126 -14.79 -20.85 -7.67
N ARG A 127 -14.86 -20.94 -6.34
CA ARG A 127 -14.51 -19.84 -5.42
C ARG A 127 -13.06 -19.37 -5.58
N ASN A 128 -12.09 -20.29 -5.63
CA ASN A 128 -10.67 -19.93 -5.74
C ASN A 128 -10.34 -19.33 -7.10
N LEU A 129 -10.85 -19.93 -8.20
CA LEU A 129 -10.69 -19.40 -9.56
C LEU A 129 -11.29 -17.99 -9.67
N TYR A 130 -12.50 -17.78 -9.14
CA TYR A 130 -13.15 -16.47 -9.07
C TYR A 130 -12.30 -15.46 -8.28
N ILE A 131 -11.88 -15.78 -7.05
CA ILE A 131 -11.11 -14.87 -6.19
C ILE A 131 -9.77 -14.48 -6.83
N LEU A 132 -9.01 -15.45 -7.35
CA LEU A 132 -7.72 -15.21 -7.97
C LEU A 132 -7.86 -14.35 -9.23
N THR A 133 -8.81 -14.69 -10.11
CA THR A 133 -9.05 -14.00 -11.37
C THR A 133 -9.54 -12.56 -11.15
N VAL A 134 -10.49 -12.35 -10.24
CA VAL A 134 -11.04 -11.02 -9.93
C VAL A 134 -9.99 -10.09 -9.31
N ILE A 135 -9.18 -10.57 -8.35
CA ILE A 135 -8.11 -9.75 -7.77
C ILE A 135 -7.01 -9.46 -8.80
N PHE A 136 -6.67 -10.43 -9.65
CA PHE A 136 -5.68 -10.24 -10.71
C PHE A 136 -6.11 -9.15 -11.70
N PHE A 137 -7.34 -9.23 -12.23
CA PHE A 137 -7.86 -8.20 -13.15
C PHE A 137 -8.03 -6.84 -12.47
N TYR A 138 -8.41 -6.81 -11.19
CA TYR A 138 -8.49 -5.58 -10.41
C TYR A 138 -7.15 -4.81 -10.39
N GLY A 139 -6.05 -5.48 -10.02
CA GLY A 139 -4.73 -4.84 -9.99
C GLY A 139 -4.18 -4.55 -11.40
N TYR A 140 -4.53 -5.36 -12.40
CA TYR A 140 -4.16 -5.11 -13.79
C TYR A 140 -4.81 -3.82 -14.32
N LEU A 141 -6.12 -3.65 -14.08
CA LEU A 141 -6.86 -2.43 -14.43
C LEU A 141 -6.34 -1.22 -13.65
N ALA A 142 -6.03 -1.36 -12.36
CA ALA A 142 -5.44 -0.28 -11.57
C ALA A 142 -4.06 0.15 -12.13
N THR A 143 -3.23 -0.81 -12.53
CA THR A 143 -1.96 -0.55 -13.23
C THR A 143 -2.20 0.17 -14.55
N PHE A 144 -3.12 -0.33 -15.39
CA PHE A 144 -3.45 0.29 -16.67
C PHE A 144 -3.96 1.74 -16.53
N ILE A 145 -4.85 2.01 -15.57
CA ILE A 145 -5.37 3.36 -15.31
C ILE A 145 -4.26 4.31 -14.87
N LEU A 146 -3.44 3.89 -13.89
CA LEU A 146 -2.29 4.69 -13.43
C LEU A 146 -1.34 5.00 -14.58
N THR A 147 -1.13 4.04 -15.48
CA THR A 147 -0.30 4.24 -16.66
C THR A 147 -0.92 5.26 -17.61
N GLU A 148 -2.11 5.04 -18.17
CA GLU A 148 -2.67 5.97 -19.16
C GLU A 148 -2.95 7.37 -18.59
N ILE A 149 -3.21 7.52 -17.28
CA ILE A 149 -3.19 8.83 -16.60
C ILE A 149 -1.82 9.49 -16.82
N ALA A 150 -0.74 8.89 -16.32
CA ALA A 150 0.56 9.53 -16.32
C ALA A 150 1.11 9.76 -17.75
N LYS A 151 0.83 8.89 -18.73
CA LYS A 151 1.27 9.06 -20.12
C LYS A 151 0.65 10.30 -20.75
N ASN A 152 -0.67 10.43 -20.62
CA ASN A 152 -1.40 11.54 -21.20
C ASN A 152 -1.07 12.85 -20.47
N PHE A 153 -0.81 12.82 -19.16
CA PHE A 153 -0.45 14.03 -18.41
C PHE A 153 1.00 14.50 -18.60
N VAL A 154 2.01 13.62 -18.63
CA VAL A 154 3.40 14.07 -18.80
C VAL A 154 3.68 14.54 -20.23
N GLY A 155 3.13 13.86 -21.23
CA GLY A 155 3.36 14.24 -22.63
C GLY A 155 4.83 14.11 -23.07
N GLU A 156 5.61 13.25 -22.40
CA GLU A 156 7.04 13.08 -22.69
C GLU A 156 7.25 12.53 -24.10
N LEU A 157 8.18 13.15 -24.81
CA LEU A 157 8.55 12.81 -26.16
C LEU A 157 9.42 11.55 -26.16
N ARG A 158 9.12 10.60 -27.04
CA ARG A 158 9.91 9.37 -27.21
C ARG A 158 11.26 9.65 -27.83
N PRO A 159 12.24 8.74 -27.66
CA PRO A 159 13.53 8.87 -28.33
C PRO A 159 13.43 9.00 -29.86
N ASN A 160 12.39 8.42 -30.46
CA ASN A 160 12.10 8.50 -31.89
C ASN A 160 11.17 9.67 -32.30
N PHE A 161 10.91 10.64 -31.42
CA PHE A 161 9.87 11.66 -31.64
C PHE A 161 10.10 12.52 -32.89
N LEU A 162 11.33 13.02 -33.12
CA LEU A 162 11.59 13.91 -34.26
C LEU A 162 11.44 13.18 -35.61
N ALA A 163 11.86 11.91 -35.67
CA ALA A 163 11.67 11.05 -36.83
C ALA A 163 10.19 10.76 -37.14
N VAL A 164 9.32 10.71 -36.11
CA VAL A 164 7.88 10.48 -36.28
C VAL A 164 7.09 11.76 -36.57
N CYS A 165 7.39 12.86 -35.88
CA CYS A 165 6.64 14.11 -36.02
C CYS A 165 7.02 14.88 -37.28
N GLN A 166 8.31 14.93 -37.64
CA GLN A 166 8.84 15.79 -38.70
C GLN A 166 8.32 17.24 -38.54
N PRO A 167 8.79 17.97 -37.51
CA PRO A 167 8.29 19.31 -37.22
C PRO A 167 8.57 20.27 -38.39
N THR A 168 7.65 21.20 -38.63
CA THR A 168 7.81 22.29 -39.62
C THR A 168 8.97 23.26 -39.33
N TYR A 169 9.59 23.14 -38.16
CA TYR A 169 10.73 23.94 -37.73
C TYR A 169 12.06 23.24 -38.07
N ASN A 170 12.88 23.87 -38.90
CA ASN A 170 14.18 23.32 -39.30
C ASN A 170 15.21 23.46 -38.18
N CYS A 171 15.51 22.36 -37.48
CA CYS A 171 16.66 22.23 -36.58
C CYS A 171 17.99 22.11 -37.35
N SER A 172 18.30 23.09 -38.21
CA SER A 172 19.54 23.13 -39.00
C SER A 172 20.78 23.34 -38.12
N ALA A 173 21.94 22.84 -38.58
CA ALA A 173 23.20 23.00 -37.89
C ALA A 173 23.58 24.48 -37.68
N VAL A 174 24.06 24.81 -36.48
CA VAL A 174 24.44 26.17 -36.09
C VAL A 174 25.71 26.60 -36.82
N THR A 175 25.62 27.65 -37.64
CA THR A 175 26.78 28.27 -38.33
C THR A 175 27.12 29.68 -37.83
N SER A 176 26.34 30.24 -36.90
CA SER A 176 26.59 31.55 -36.30
C SER A 176 26.07 31.68 -34.87
N LEU A 177 26.62 32.62 -34.10
CA LEU A 177 26.21 32.87 -32.70
C LEU A 177 24.72 33.25 -32.58
N SER A 178 24.15 33.96 -33.56
CA SER A 178 22.72 34.27 -33.57
C SER A 178 21.84 33.02 -33.71
N GLN A 179 22.30 32.00 -34.44
CA GLN A 179 21.63 30.70 -34.55
C GLN A 179 21.83 29.82 -33.30
N PHE A 180 22.95 29.96 -32.58
CA PHE A 180 23.17 29.25 -31.30
C PHE A 180 22.07 29.59 -30.28
N HIS A 181 21.67 30.86 -30.20
CA HIS A 181 20.59 31.30 -29.32
C HIS A 181 19.21 30.75 -29.76
N SER A 182 18.99 30.55 -31.06
CA SER A 182 17.78 29.89 -31.58
C SER A 182 17.80 28.36 -31.36
N TYR A 183 18.98 27.75 -31.31
CA TYR A 183 19.16 26.30 -31.09
C TYR A 183 18.93 25.91 -29.63
N LEU A 184 19.22 26.81 -28.69
CA LEU A 184 18.89 26.71 -27.26
C LEU A 184 17.48 27.20 -26.90
N GLN A 185 16.71 27.71 -27.87
CA GLN A 185 15.34 28.18 -27.63
C GLN A 185 14.40 26.99 -27.42
N TYR A 186 13.58 27.03 -26.37
CA TYR A 186 12.51 26.06 -26.14
C TYR A 186 11.37 26.33 -27.12
N GLU A 187 11.17 25.44 -28.10
CA GLU A 187 10.10 25.61 -29.09
C GLU A 187 8.83 24.90 -28.63
N SER A 188 7.75 25.67 -28.49
CA SER A 188 6.47 25.23 -27.94
C SER A 188 5.32 25.30 -28.95
N ASN A 189 5.49 25.99 -30.07
CA ASN A 189 4.47 26.19 -31.09
C ASN A 189 4.94 25.62 -32.44
N TYR A 190 4.76 24.32 -32.62
CA TYR A 190 5.17 23.59 -33.81
C TYR A 190 4.06 22.66 -34.32
N THR A 191 4.04 22.45 -35.64
CA THR A 191 3.17 21.47 -36.30
C THR A 191 4.00 20.29 -36.80
N CYS A 192 3.46 19.07 -36.68
CA CYS A 192 4.04 17.88 -37.28
C CYS A 192 3.61 17.78 -38.75
N GLN A 193 4.51 17.42 -39.66
CA GLN A 193 4.19 17.22 -41.08
C GLN A 193 3.57 15.84 -41.35
N ASN A 194 3.82 14.86 -40.49
CA ASN A 194 3.29 13.50 -40.63
C ASN A 194 1.77 13.48 -40.44
N THR A 195 1.06 12.83 -41.37
CA THR A 195 -0.41 12.72 -41.40
C THR A 195 -0.98 11.66 -40.47
N ASP A 196 -0.16 10.76 -39.92
CA ASP A 196 -0.59 9.79 -38.90
C ASP A 196 -0.61 10.40 -37.49
N ASP A 197 -1.73 11.07 -37.19
CA ASP A 197 -2.06 11.60 -35.87
C ASP A 197 -1.93 10.55 -34.74
N SER A 198 -2.12 9.25 -35.03
CA SER A 198 -2.05 8.20 -34.03
C SER A 198 -0.61 7.89 -33.64
N ALA A 199 0.31 7.82 -34.61
CA ALA A 199 1.73 7.69 -34.38
C ALA A 199 2.32 8.95 -33.71
N VAL A 200 1.91 10.15 -34.13
CA VAL A 200 2.34 11.41 -33.51
C VAL A 200 1.86 11.50 -32.05
N ARG A 201 0.63 11.04 -31.74
CA ARG A 201 0.14 10.94 -30.36
C ARG A 201 0.93 9.92 -29.54
N ASP A 202 1.26 8.75 -30.09
CA ASP A 202 2.00 7.71 -29.38
C ASP A 202 3.47 8.13 -29.12
N ALA A 203 4.08 8.87 -30.04
CA ALA A 203 5.41 9.47 -29.88
C ALA A 203 5.47 10.55 -28.77
N ARG A 204 4.33 11.06 -28.30
CA ARG A 204 4.20 11.96 -27.14
C ARG A 204 3.85 11.22 -25.82
N LYS A 205 3.94 9.89 -25.82
CA LYS A 205 3.62 9.00 -24.68
C LYS A 205 4.82 8.14 -24.28
N ALA A 206 5.95 8.76 -23.95
CA ALA A 206 7.14 8.09 -23.43
C ALA A 206 7.09 7.80 -21.93
N PHE A 207 6.63 8.77 -21.12
CA PHE A 207 6.82 8.73 -19.67
C PHE A 207 6.16 7.50 -19.04
N PHE A 208 6.98 6.76 -18.30
CA PHE A 208 6.85 5.37 -17.88
C PHE A 208 6.39 4.39 -18.99
N SER A 209 7.01 3.22 -19.08
CA SER A 209 6.63 2.23 -20.08
C SER A 209 5.42 1.40 -19.65
N GLY A 210 4.28 1.64 -20.30
CA GLY A 210 3.05 0.85 -20.12
C GLY A 210 3.22 -0.64 -20.46
N HIS A 211 4.14 -0.97 -21.37
CA HIS A 211 4.52 -2.34 -21.67
C HIS A 211 5.25 -2.98 -20.48
N ALA A 212 6.27 -2.30 -19.94
CA ALA A 212 7.04 -2.81 -18.81
C ALA A 212 6.17 -2.97 -17.56
N SER A 213 5.30 -2.00 -17.25
CA SER A 213 4.41 -2.07 -16.08
C SER A 213 3.38 -3.21 -16.18
N ALA A 214 2.81 -3.45 -17.36
CA ALA A 214 1.87 -4.56 -17.57
C ALA A 214 2.55 -5.93 -17.40
N ILE A 215 3.72 -6.11 -18.03
CA ILE A 215 4.52 -7.34 -17.92
C ILE A 215 4.96 -7.59 -16.48
N PHE A 216 5.54 -6.59 -15.81
CA PHE A 216 6.00 -6.75 -14.43
C PHE A 216 4.84 -6.97 -13.46
N TYR A 217 3.69 -6.33 -13.64
CA TYR A 217 2.50 -6.66 -12.86
C TYR A 217 2.12 -8.15 -13.03
N GLY A 218 1.95 -8.60 -14.27
CA GLY A 218 1.53 -9.97 -14.56
C GLY A 218 2.52 -11.03 -14.07
N PHE A 219 3.81 -10.79 -14.27
CA PHE A 219 4.85 -11.78 -13.99
C PHE A 219 5.27 -11.79 -12.52
N VAL A 220 5.31 -10.65 -11.83
CA VAL A 220 5.51 -10.62 -10.36
C VAL A 220 4.34 -11.29 -9.66
N TRP A 221 3.10 -11.05 -10.11
CA TRP A 221 1.92 -11.77 -9.60
C TRP A 221 2.06 -13.29 -9.72
N LEU A 222 2.47 -13.76 -10.90
CA LEU A 222 2.66 -15.17 -11.19
C LEU A 222 3.79 -15.77 -10.33
N ILE A 223 4.93 -15.09 -10.19
CA ILE A 223 6.06 -15.52 -9.34
C ILE A 223 5.60 -15.68 -7.89
N MET A 224 4.89 -14.70 -7.33
CA MET A 224 4.35 -14.75 -5.96
C MET A 224 3.31 -15.88 -5.81
N TYR A 225 2.44 -16.06 -6.80
CA TYR A 225 1.45 -17.13 -6.82
C TYR A 225 2.11 -18.53 -6.86
N ILE A 226 3.14 -18.72 -7.69
CA ILE A 226 3.94 -19.96 -7.74
C ILE A 226 4.59 -20.21 -6.38
N HIS A 227 5.22 -19.19 -5.80
CA HIS A 227 5.92 -19.29 -4.51
C HIS A 227 5.00 -19.81 -3.39
N VAL A 228 3.77 -19.33 -3.31
CA VAL A 228 2.77 -19.79 -2.33
C VAL A 228 2.14 -21.13 -2.71
N SER A 229 2.14 -21.52 -3.99
CA SER A 229 1.45 -22.70 -4.50
C SER A 229 2.32 -23.96 -4.64
N TRP A 230 3.65 -23.83 -4.60
CA TRP A 230 4.58 -24.93 -4.90
C TRP A 230 4.84 -25.82 -3.68
N SER A 231 4.04 -26.87 -3.51
CA SER A 231 4.09 -27.78 -2.37
C SER A 231 4.86 -29.10 -2.61
N TRP A 232 5.56 -29.23 -3.75
CA TRP A 232 6.15 -30.51 -4.20
C TRP A 232 7.51 -30.76 -3.54
N ARG A 233 7.50 -31.49 -2.42
CA ARG A 233 8.68 -31.79 -1.56
C ARG A 233 9.92 -32.33 -2.27
N HIS A 234 9.78 -32.96 -3.44
CA HIS A 234 10.88 -33.59 -4.18
C HIS A 234 11.36 -32.79 -5.41
N LEU A 235 10.70 -31.67 -5.76
CA LEU A 235 11.00 -30.86 -6.95
C LEU A 235 11.05 -29.35 -6.61
N GLY A 236 11.58 -29.00 -5.42
CA GLY A 236 11.64 -27.60 -4.95
C GLY A 236 12.43 -26.68 -5.90
N ILE A 237 13.58 -27.14 -6.39
CA ILE A 237 14.47 -26.37 -7.30
C ILE A 237 13.76 -26.00 -8.61
N VAL A 238 12.93 -26.89 -9.17
CA VAL A 238 12.20 -26.65 -10.43
C VAL A 238 11.25 -25.46 -10.32
N GLY A 239 10.60 -25.28 -9.16
CA GLY A 239 9.75 -24.12 -8.90
C GLY A 239 10.54 -22.79 -8.93
N HIS A 240 11.75 -22.79 -8.38
CA HIS A 240 12.63 -21.62 -8.40
C HIS A 240 13.22 -21.35 -9.80
N LEU A 241 13.60 -22.38 -10.55
CA LEU A 241 14.04 -22.22 -11.94
C LEU A 241 12.93 -21.60 -12.81
N PHE A 242 11.67 -22.00 -12.61
CA PHE A 242 10.54 -21.41 -13.33
C PHE A 242 10.28 -19.95 -12.93
N GLN A 243 10.40 -19.60 -11.63
CA GLN A 243 10.33 -18.21 -11.14
C GLN A 243 11.43 -17.33 -11.77
N VAL A 244 12.68 -17.83 -11.82
CA VAL A 244 13.81 -17.12 -12.44
C VAL A 244 13.61 -16.98 -13.95
N GLY A 245 13.15 -18.02 -14.65
CA GLY A 245 12.85 -17.96 -16.08
C GLY A 245 11.78 -16.91 -16.42
N ILE A 246 10.71 -16.83 -15.62
CA ILE A 246 9.68 -15.78 -15.75
C ILE A 246 10.30 -14.40 -15.51
N ALA A 247 11.13 -14.23 -14.48
CA ALA A 247 11.79 -12.96 -14.20
C ALA A 247 12.72 -12.50 -15.35
N ILE A 248 13.53 -13.41 -15.90
CA ILE A 248 14.40 -13.13 -17.06
C ILE A 248 13.56 -12.72 -18.27
N LEU A 249 12.44 -13.41 -18.54
CA LEU A 249 11.54 -13.04 -19.63
C LEU A 249 10.90 -11.66 -19.42
N ALA A 250 10.52 -11.29 -18.18
CA ALA A 250 10.04 -9.94 -17.88
C ALA A 250 11.10 -8.86 -18.21
N PHE A 251 12.35 -9.08 -17.77
CA PHE A 251 13.45 -8.17 -18.05
C PHE A 251 13.77 -8.09 -19.54
N TYR A 252 13.77 -9.20 -20.27
CA TYR A 252 13.95 -9.21 -21.72
C TYR A 252 12.90 -8.33 -22.42
N ILE A 253 11.61 -8.52 -22.11
CA ILE A 253 10.52 -7.73 -22.71
C ILE A 253 10.62 -6.24 -22.32
N ALA A 254 11.10 -5.92 -21.12
CA ALA A 254 11.34 -4.54 -20.71
C ALA A 254 12.54 -3.92 -21.45
N TYR A 255 13.63 -4.66 -21.66
CA TYR A 255 14.81 -4.18 -22.39
C TYR A 255 14.53 -3.92 -23.87
N THR A 256 13.64 -4.68 -24.53
CA THR A 256 13.27 -4.37 -25.93
C THR A 256 12.69 -2.96 -26.08
N ARG A 257 12.03 -2.42 -25.06
CA ARG A 257 11.49 -1.05 -25.10
C ARG A 257 12.57 0.04 -25.18
N ILE A 258 13.79 -0.28 -24.74
CA ILE A 258 14.96 0.59 -24.82
C ILE A 258 15.67 0.39 -26.18
N SER A 259 15.87 -0.86 -26.62
CA SER A 259 16.52 -1.14 -27.91
C SER A 259 15.70 -0.64 -29.11
N ASP A 260 14.37 -0.76 -29.04
CA ASP A 260 13.44 -0.34 -30.10
C ASP A 260 13.22 1.20 -30.12
N PHE A 261 13.99 1.96 -29.32
CA PHE A 261 13.91 3.42 -29.13
C PHE A 261 12.50 3.95 -28.80
N GLN A 262 11.67 3.14 -28.13
CA GLN A 262 10.32 3.51 -27.73
C GLN A 262 10.27 4.25 -26.38
N HIS A 263 11.25 4.01 -25.50
CA HIS A 263 11.28 4.56 -24.14
C HIS A 263 12.71 4.82 -23.68
N ASN A 264 12.89 5.80 -22.80
CA ASN A 264 14.16 5.94 -22.10
C ASN A 264 14.28 4.87 -21.00
N TRP A 265 15.50 4.59 -20.56
CA TRP A 265 15.76 3.58 -19.51
C TRP A 265 15.02 3.88 -18.20
N TYR A 266 14.86 5.16 -17.85
CA TYR A 266 14.14 5.59 -16.65
C TYR A 266 12.63 5.38 -16.76
N ASP A 267 12.03 5.51 -17.95
CA ASP A 267 10.62 5.21 -18.20
C ASP A 267 10.33 3.72 -17.97
N VAL A 268 11.22 2.87 -18.48
CA VAL A 268 11.15 1.42 -18.27
C VAL A 268 11.31 1.09 -16.78
N LEU A 269 12.29 1.68 -16.10
CA LEU A 269 12.51 1.48 -14.66
C LEU A 269 11.30 1.91 -13.80
N VAL A 270 10.68 3.05 -14.08
CA VAL A 270 9.46 3.49 -13.38
C VAL A 270 8.31 2.52 -13.65
N GLY A 271 8.16 2.04 -14.89
CA GLY A 271 7.19 1.01 -15.24
C GLY A 271 7.37 -0.29 -14.44
N ILE A 272 8.62 -0.77 -14.35
CA ILE A 272 9.01 -1.94 -13.55
C ILE A 272 8.61 -1.76 -12.08
N ILE A 273 8.98 -0.64 -11.46
CA ILE A 273 8.72 -0.36 -10.05
C ILE A 273 7.21 -0.30 -9.78
N VAL A 274 6.44 0.43 -10.60
CA VAL A 274 4.99 0.60 -10.43
C VAL A 274 4.26 -0.73 -10.62
N GLY A 275 4.56 -1.49 -11.68
CA GLY A 275 3.94 -2.79 -11.92
C GLY A 275 4.22 -3.80 -10.81
N SER A 276 5.48 -3.86 -10.35
CA SER A 276 5.90 -4.75 -9.25
C SER A 276 5.26 -4.36 -7.91
N PHE A 277 5.19 -3.06 -7.61
CA PHE A 277 4.57 -2.54 -6.39
C PHE A 277 3.06 -2.87 -6.33
N ILE A 278 2.32 -2.63 -7.42
CA ILE A 278 0.89 -2.93 -7.47
C ILE A 278 0.65 -4.43 -7.36
N ALA A 279 1.43 -5.27 -8.05
CA ALA A 279 1.32 -6.73 -7.93
C ALA A 279 1.60 -7.22 -6.50
N PHE A 280 2.67 -6.72 -5.85
CA PHE A 280 2.94 -7.05 -4.46
C PHE A 280 1.80 -6.60 -3.54
N PHE A 281 1.29 -5.38 -3.74
CA PHE A 281 0.22 -4.80 -2.93
C PHE A 281 -1.08 -5.60 -3.05
N THR A 282 -1.55 -5.88 -4.27
CA THR A 282 -2.78 -6.64 -4.47
C THR A 282 -2.64 -8.10 -4.00
N PHE A 283 -1.42 -8.67 -3.97
CA PHE A 283 -1.19 -10.05 -3.55
C PHE A 283 -1.20 -10.16 -2.03
N LYS A 284 -0.42 -9.32 -1.35
CA LYS A 284 -0.28 -9.38 0.09
C LYS A 284 -1.42 -8.76 0.87
N PHE A 285 -2.03 -7.68 0.38
CA PHE A 285 -3.09 -7.01 1.13
C PHE A 285 -4.50 -7.45 0.72
N ILE A 286 -4.74 -7.79 -0.55
CA ILE A 286 -6.09 -8.17 -1.02
C ILE A 286 -6.31 -9.69 -1.05
N LEU A 287 -5.36 -10.48 -1.58
CA LEU A 287 -5.53 -11.93 -1.71
C LEU A 287 -5.40 -12.68 -0.37
N ASP A 288 -4.37 -12.39 0.43
CA ASP A 288 -4.19 -13.03 1.75
C ASP A 288 -5.43 -12.78 2.65
N TRP A 289 -6.04 -11.57 2.60
CA TRP A 289 -7.30 -11.27 3.28
C TRP A 289 -8.49 -12.14 2.85
N ARG A 290 -8.69 -12.33 1.53
CA ARG A 290 -9.78 -13.19 1.02
C ARG A 290 -9.58 -14.67 1.33
N ARG A 291 -8.34 -15.11 1.56
CA ARG A 291 -8.03 -16.47 2.05
C ARG A 291 -8.29 -16.61 3.55
N TYR A 292 -8.00 -15.58 4.34
CA TYR A 292 -8.19 -15.57 5.80
C TYR A 292 -9.64 -15.43 6.28
N THR A 293 -10.62 -15.16 5.40
CA THR A 293 -12.05 -15.14 5.80
C THR A 293 -12.57 -16.59 5.91
N PRO A 294 -12.76 -17.16 7.11
CA PRO A 294 -13.17 -18.55 7.26
C PRO A 294 -14.69 -18.61 7.13
N GLN A 295 -15.19 -19.13 6.02
CA GLN A 295 -16.52 -19.73 6.02
C GLN A 295 -16.35 -21.12 6.63
N PHE A 296 -16.81 -21.27 7.87
CA PHE A 296 -16.78 -22.52 8.64
C PHE A 296 -17.21 -23.70 7.76
N LEU A 297 -16.40 -24.77 7.72
CA LEU A 297 -16.90 -26.06 7.26
C LEU A 297 -18.13 -26.43 8.11
N PRO A 298 -19.19 -27.02 7.52
CA PRO A 298 -20.28 -27.55 8.31
C PRO A 298 -19.74 -28.65 9.22
N TYR A 299 -19.77 -28.41 10.53
CA TYR A 299 -19.38 -29.38 11.55
C TYR A 299 -20.34 -30.58 11.46
N ILE A 300 -19.83 -31.71 10.94
CA ILE A 300 -20.59 -32.96 10.90
C ILE A 300 -20.75 -33.45 12.33
N VAL A 301 -21.95 -33.26 12.89
CA VAL A 301 -22.35 -33.91 14.13
C VAL A 301 -22.43 -35.40 13.84
N SER A 302 -21.46 -36.18 14.30
CA SER A 302 -21.59 -37.64 14.32
C SER A 302 -22.70 -38.00 15.32
N SER A 303 -23.81 -38.51 14.81
CA SER A 303 -24.86 -39.10 15.63
C SER A 303 -24.33 -40.40 16.22
N SER A 304 -23.82 -40.33 17.45
CA SER A 304 -23.48 -41.50 18.25
C SER A 304 -24.69 -42.44 18.35
N PRO A 305 -24.56 -43.73 17.97
CA PRO A 305 -25.57 -44.74 18.27
C PRO A 305 -25.61 -44.95 19.78
N ARG A 306 -26.75 -44.66 20.39
CA ARG A 306 -26.96 -44.82 21.83
C ARG A 306 -27.66 -46.15 22.12
N THR A 307 -26.89 -47.19 22.46
CA THR A 307 -27.26 -48.29 23.36
C THR A 307 -26.06 -49.20 23.62
N SER A 308 -25.67 -49.34 24.89
CA SER A 308 -24.78 -50.40 25.37
C SER A 308 -25.60 -51.65 25.73
N PRO A 309 -24.95 -52.82 25.93
CA PRO A 309 -24.58 -53.16 27.31
C PRO A 309 -23.20 -53.83 27.50
N VAL A 310 -22.57 -53.43 28.61
CA VAL A 310 -21.75 -54.20 29.57
C VAL A 310 -21.26 -55.61 29.19
N PHE A 311 -19.93 -55.83 29.24
CA PHE A 311 -19.30 -56.91 30.01
C PHE A 311 -17.80 -56.61 30.28
N GLN A 312 -17.25 -57.05 31.42
CA GLN A 312 -15.80 -57.06 31.74
C GLN A 312 -15.31 -58.55 31.83
N PRO A 313 -14.11 -58.82 32.37
CA PRO A 313 -12.87 -59.02 31.63
C PRO A 313 -12.49 -60.51 31.53
N GLY A 314 -11.59 -60.88 30.61
CA GLY A 314 -11.06 -62.25 30.59
C GLY A 314 -9.94 -62.50 29.58
N HIS A 315 -8.92 -63.23 30.06
CA HIS A 315 -7.88 -63.96 29.33
C HIS A 315 -7.10 -63.25 28.21
N GLY A 316 -5.79 -63.12 28.42
CA GLY A 316 -4.85 -62.84 27.33
C GLY A 316 -4.32 -64.14 26.72
N ASP A 317 -3.67 -64.01 25.57
CA ASP A 317 -2.62 -64.95 25.14
C ASP A 317 -1.60 -64.27 24.21
N PHE A 318 -0.41 -64.86 24.13
CA PHE A 318 0.71 -64.49 23.25
C PHE A 318 0.30 -64.52 21.76
N SER A 319 0.92 -63.76 20.84
CA SER A 319 2.30 -64.00 20.40
C SER A 319 2.80 -62.99 19.33
N PHE A 320 4.11 -63.01 19.09
CA PHE A 320 4.89 -62.20 18.14
C PHE A 320 4.63 -62.53 16.65
N SER A 321 4.80 -61.51 15.78
CA SER A 321 5.71 -61.63 14.62
C SER A 321 6.32 -60.26 14.27
N ASN A 322 7.49 -60.26 13.63
CA ASN A 322 8.46 -59.15 13.68
C ASN A 322 9.06 -58.86 12.29
N SER A 323 9.82 -57.74 12.17
CA SER A 323 10.62 -57.33 10.99
C SER A 323 9.82 -56.70 9.82
N TYR A 324 10.27 -55.65 9.12
CA TYR A 324 11.62 -55.08 8.92
C TYR A 324 11.60 -53.54 9.16
N ASN A 325 12.47 -52.96 10.00
CA ASN A 325 13.90 -52.64 9.82
C ASN A 325 14.15 -51.27 9.14
N ILE A 326 14.51 -50.24 9.94
CA ILE A 326 15.19 -49.01 9.50
C ILE A 326 16.37 -48.79 10.46
N ASP A 327 17.55 -49.27 10.07
CA ASP A 327 18.81 -49.05 10.77
C ASP A 327 19.84 -48.48 9.78
N PHE A 328 19.88 -47.14 9.64
CA PHE A 328 20.83 -46.49 8.72
C PHE A 328 21.28 -45.05 9.05
N ILE A 329 20.65 -44.32 10.00
CA ILE A 329 20.98 -42.90 10.26
C ILE A 329 21.23 -42.59 11.75
N LYS A 330 22.06 -43.39 12.43
CA LYS A 330 22.61 -43.09 13.78
C LYS A 330 24.04 -43.62 14.03
N LYS A 331 24.94 -43.57 13.04
CA LYS A 331 26.32 -44.09 13.19
C LYS A 331 27.48 -43.21 12.70
N ILE A 332 27.23 -41.91 12.53
CA ILE A 332 28.21 -40.82 12.40
C ILE A 332 27.54 -39.63 13.13
N THR A 333 28.03 -39.03 14.21
CA THR A 333 29.40 -38.70 14.64
C THR A 333 29.57 -38.88 16.16
N THR A 334 30.77 -39.22 16.63
CA THR A 334 31.08 -39.42 18.07
C THR A 334 32.19 -38.45 18.55
N ILE A 335 32.28 -38.26 19.88
CA ILE A 335 33.45 -37.79 20.66
C ILE A 335 33.71 -36.27 20.70
N PHE A 336 33.56 -35.70 21.91
CA PHE A 336 34.50 -34.72 22.45
C PHE A 336 34.80 -35.00 23.94
N PHE A 337 36.01 -34.65 24.38
CA PHE A 337 36.69 -34.96 25.65
C PHE A 337 36.85 -33.66 26.49
N VAL A 338 36.99 -33.65 27.84
CA VAL A 338 36.93 -34.70 28.88
C VAL A 338 36.68 -34.05 30.27
N MET A 339 36.86 -34.80 31.38
CA MET A 339 37.03 -34.41 32.81
C MET A 339 37.02 -32.91 33.19
N ASN A 340 36.27 -32.52 34.24
CA ASN A 340 36.88 -32.36 35.59
C ASN A 340 35.86 -32.32 36.76
N ASN A 341 36.41 -32.60 37.94
CA ASN A 341 35.87 -32.79 39.29
C ASN A 341 34.93 -31.76 39.94
N SER A 342 34.32 -32.24 41.05
CA SER A 342 33.99 -31.55 42.32
C SER A 342 32.55 -31.10 42.62
N ASN A 343 31.92 -31.86 43.56
CA ASN A 343 31.17 -31.41 44.76
C ASN A 343 30.11 -30.28 44.59
N SER A 344 28.85 -30.47 45.00
CA SER A 344 28.49 -30.79 46.40
C SER A 344 26.96 -30.91 46.64
N VAL A 345 26.57 -31.59 47.73
CA VAL A 345 25.29 -31.46 48.50
C VAL A 345 23.96 -31.66 47.71
N ARG A 346 23.38 -32.88 47.72
CA ARG A 346 22.42 -33.45 48.72
C ARG A 346 21.02 -32.80 48.82
N ARG A 347 20.01 -33.63 48.46
CA ARG A 347 18.81 -34.06 49.26
C ARG A 347 17.74 -33.00 49.62
N PHE A 348 16.44 -33.31 49.78
CA PHE A 348 15.68 -34.58 49.73
C PHE A 348 14.18 -34.31 49.39
N SER A 349 13.44 -35.35 49.01
CA SER A 349 11.97 -35.34 48.86
C SER A 349 11.22 -35.35 50.21
N PRO A 350 9.92 -35.03 50.24
CA PRO A 350 9.01 -35.53 51.26
C PRO A 350 7.98 -36.54 50.73
N SER A 351 7.73 -37.57 51.54
CA SER A 351 6.73 -38.63 51.34
C SER A 351 5.39 -38.34 52.06
N LYS A 352 4.41 -39.24 51.88
CA LYS A 352 3.06 -39.16 52.46
C LYS A 352 2.99 -39.54 53.95
N GLN A 353 1.78 -39.32 54.50
CA GLN A 353 1.14 -39.93 55.68
C GLN A 353 1.33 -39.28 57.06
N GLN A 354 0.23 -38.75 57.61
CA GLN A 354 -0.39 -39.35 58.80
C GLN A 354 -1.89 -38.97 58.88
N GLN A 355 -2.65 -39.68 59.72
CA GLN A 355 -4.13 -39.75 59.71
C GLN A 355 -4.67 -39.85 61.15
N GLN A 356 -5.98 -39.66 61.34
CA GLN A 356 -6.76 -39.84 62.61
C GLN A 356 -6.53 -38.75 63.69
N HIS A 357 -7.45 -38.44 64.63
CA HIS A 357 -8.77 -39.00 65.02
C HIS A 357 -9.70 -37.85 65.52
N LEU A 358 -11.02 -37.95 65.32
CA LEU A 358 -12.08 -37.98 66.38
C LEU A 358 -13.50 -37.89 65.78
N ASN A 359 -14.45 -38.61 66.39
CA ASN A 359 -15.90 -38.49 66.18
C ASN A 359 -16.47 -37.38 67.14
N ASP A 360 -17.75 -36.99 67.21
CA ASP A 360 -18.98 -37.74 66.89
C ASP A 360 -20.23 -36.84 66.66
N SER A 361 -21.22 -37.44 65.99
CA SER A 361 -22.67 -37.16 65.86
C SER A 361 -23.33 -35.84 66.35
N THR A 362 -24.11 -35.22 65.45
CA THR A 362 -25.57 -34.94 65.66
C THR A 362 -26.28 -34.59 64.34
N THR A 363 -27.62 -34.67 64.33
CA THR A 363 -28.42 -34.94 63.11
C THR A 363 -29.41 -33.82 62.75
N ALA A 364 -29.68 -33.69 61.44
CA ALA A 364 -30.93 -33.23 60.80
C ALA A 364 -31.23 -31.72 60.57
N MET A 365 -31.82 -31.48 59.39
CA MET A 365 -32.59 -30.29 58.94
C MET A 365 -31.86 -28.94 58.70
N ARG A 366 -32.31 -28.06 57.80
CA ARG A 366 -32.97 -28.19 56.45
C ARG A 366 -33.01 -26.77 55.81
N TRP A 367 -32.83 -26.67 54.50
CA TRP A 367 -33.18 -25.52 53.61
C TRP A 367 -32.45 -24.15 53.73
N ILE A 368 -32.00 -23.70 52.55
CA ILE A 368 -31.90 -22.30 52.04
C ILE A 368 -31.01 -21.33 52.83
N GLN A 369 -29.80 -21.11 52.30
CA GLN A 369 -29.35 -19.76 51.92
C GLN A 369 -28.35 -19.83 50.77
N LYS A 370 -28.59 -19.04 49.71
CA LYS A 370 -27.64 -18.87 48.61
C LYS A 370 -26.43 -18.08 49.14
N PRO A 371 -25.17 -18.51 48.92
CA PRO A 371 -24.06 -17.59 49.10
C PRO A 371 -24.20 -16.46 48.09
N LEU A 372 -24.12 -15.21 48.55
CA LEU A 372 -24.15 -14.05 47.68
C LEU A 372 -23.01 -14.17 46.65
N VAL A 373 -23.37 -14.26 45.37
CA VAL A 373 -22.43 -13.94 44.30
C VAL A 373 -22.14 -12.46 44.45
N ALA A 374 -20.98 -12.15 45.04
CA ALA A 374 -20.47 -10.80 45.08
C ALA A 374 -20.36 -10.31 43.63
N VAL A 375 -21.29 -9.42 43.25
CA VAL A 375 -21.19 -8.65 42.01
C VAL A 375 -20.02 -7.70 42.20
N ARG A 376 -18.82 -8.23 41.96
CA ARG A 376 -17.61 -7.45 41.81
C ARG A 376 -17.88 -6.57 40.59
N SER A 377 -18.23 -5.32 40.85
CA SER A 377 -18.52 -4.32 39.83
C SER A 377 -17.45 -4.41 38.76
N LEU A 378 -17.84 -4.57 37.49
CA LEU A 378 -16.95 -4.28 36.38
C LEU A 378 -16.65 -2.79 36.43
N GLN A 379 -15.65 -2.44 37.24
CA GLN A 379 -15.09 -1.10 37.30
C GLN A 379 -14.41 -0.89 35.96
N SER A 380 -15.12 -0.19 35.07
CA SER A 380 -14.61 0.13 33.74
C SER A 380 -13.30 0.90 33.92
N THR A 381 -12.20 0.29 33.48
CA THR A 381 -10.89 0.93 33.39
C THR A 381 -10.94 1.96 32.25
N THR A 382 -11.58 3.10 32.57
CA THR A 382 -11.72 4.24 31.68
C THR A 382 -10.36 4.92 31.56
N GLN A 383 -9.76 4.89 30.37
CA GLN A 383 -8.56 5.66 30.09
C GLN A 383 -8.90 7.16 30.20
N GLU A 384 -8.16 7.87 31.05
CA GLU A 384 -8.36 9.31 31.24
C GLU A 384 -7.48 10.11 30.28
N ILE A 385 -8.09 11.02 29.51
CA ILE A 385 -7.35 12.06 28.80
C ILE A 385 -7.31 13.27 29.74
N SER A 386 -6.14 13.50 30.34
CA SER A 386 -5.92 14.68 31.18
C SER A 386 -5.92 15.95 30.33
N LEU A 387 -6.46 17.05 30.87
CA LEU A 387 -6.37 18.38 30.24
C LEU A 387 -4.93 18.76 29.87
N LEU A 388 -3.97 18.33 30.70
CA LEU A 388 -2.54 18.50 30.49
C LEU A 388 -2.08 17.88 29.15
N LYS A 389 -2.59 16.71 28.78
CA LYS A 389 -2.28 16.08 27.49
C LYS A 389 -2.82 16.90 26.30
N LEU A 390 -4.05 17.40 26.39
CA LEU A 390 -4.64 18.26 25.35
C LEU A 390 -3.77 19.52 25.13
N ILE A 391 -3.29 20.12 26.22
CA ILE A 391 -2.39 21.28 26.19
C ILE A 391 -1.04 20.91 25.56
N PHE A 392 -0.43 19.79 25.93
CA PHE A 392 0.84 19.34 25.33
C PHE A 392 0.71 18.97 23.86
N ASP A 393 -0.37 18.32 23.44
CA ASP A 393 -0.64 17.98 22.04
C ASP A 393 -0.84 19.27 21.21
N GLY A 394 -1.58 20.25 21.73
CA GLY A 394 -1.75 21.57 21.11
C GLY A 394 -0.44 22.39 21.04
N PHE A 395 0.34 22.41 22.13
CA PHE A 395 1.66 23.03 22.16
C PHE A 395 2.63 22.37 21.18
N SER A 396 2.59 21.04 21.03
CA SER A 396 3.41 20.30 20.08
C SER A 396 3.08 20.67 18.63
N ILE A 397 1.80 20.86 18.30
CA ILE A 397 1.39 21.38 16.99
C ILE A 397 1.94 22.81 16.78
N LEU A 398 1.76 23.73 17.75
CA LEU A 398 2.27 25.09 17.65
C LEU A 398 3.80 25.15 17.50
N LEU A 399 4.53 24.29 18.23
CA LEU A 399 5.99 24.16 18.19
C LEU A 399 6.51 23.61 16.85
N VAL A 400 5.68 22.91 16.07
CA VAL A 400 6.03 22.44 14.72
C VAL A 400 5.63 23.45 13.64
N PHE A 401 4.52 24.19 13.81
CA PHE A 401 4.08 25.21 12.86
C PHE A 401 4.84 26.55 12.99
N SER A 402 5.33 26.93 14.17
CA SER A 402 6.05 28.20 14.34
C SER A 402 7.45 28.22 13.67
N PRO A 403 8.27 27.15 13.69
CA PRO A 403 9.52 27.11 12.91
C PRO A 403 9.25 27.08 11.40
N TRP A 404 8.15 26.47 10.95
CA TRP A 404 7.75 26.51 9.54
C TRP A 404 7.47 27.95 9.06
N LEU A 405 6.82 28.78 9.87
CA LEU A 405 6.64 30.21 9.59
C LEU A 405 7.98 30.96 9.56
N ILE A 406 8.84 30.73 10.55
CA ILE A 406 10.18 31.35 10.64
C ILE A 406 11.02 31.05 9.39
N PHE A 407 11.14 29.78 9.02
CA PHE A 407 11.89 29.37 7.81
C PHE A 407 11.26 29.89 6.52
N LYS A 408 9.94 30.03 6.45
CA LYS A 408 9.25 30.56 5.26
C LYS A 408 9.48 32.05 5.06
N TYR A 409 9.49 32.85 6.13
CA TYR A 409 9.44 34.32 6.04
C TYR A 409 10.75 35.04 6.39
N LEU A 410 11.63 34.44 7.20
CA LEU A 410 12.86 35.09 7.69
C LEU A 410 14.14 34.59 7.02
N VAL A 411 14.15 33.34 6.51
CA VAL A 411 15.38 32.73 5.98
C VAL A 411 15.39 32.79 4.45
N LYS A 412 16.43 33.41 3.87
CA LYS A 412 16.62 33.52 2.42
C LYS A 412 17.24 32.23 1.86
N PRO A 413 16.82 31.74 0.67
CA PRO A 413 17.42 30.56 0.06
C PRO A 413 18.86 30.81 -0.39
N ILE A 414 19.70 29.77 -0.29
CA ILE A 414 21.10 29.82 -0.75
C ILE A 414 21.17 30.16 -2.25
N ARG A 415 22.11 31.03 -2.65
CA ARG A 415 22.44 31.27 -4.06
C ARG A 415 23.34 30.15 -4.56
N ARG A 416 22.84 29.36 -5.51
CA ARG A 416 23.61 28.31 -6.20
C ARG A 416 24.14 28.85 -7.53
N SER A 417 25.36 28.44 -7.88
CA SER A 417 25.94 28.67 -9.21
C SER A 417 25.29 27.79 -10.28
N PHE A 418 25.39 28.21 -11.54
CA PHE A 418 24.88 27.48 -12.69
C PHE A 418 25.82 27.59 -13.90
N LEU A 419 25.64 26.70 -14.86
CA LEU A 419 26.37 26.63 -16.13
C LEU A 419 25.52 27.26 -17.23
N CYS A 420 26.11 28.11 -18.08
CA CYS A 420 25.37 28.78 -19.17
C CYS A 420 24.71 27.82 -20.17
N SER A 421 25.30 26.65 -20.42
CA SER A 421 24.75 25.61 -21.32
C SER A 421 23.73 24.64 -20.68
N ASP A 422 23.34 24.83 -19.41
CA ASP A 422 22.36 23.93 -18.77
C ASP A 422 20.92 24.16 -19.27
N LEU A 423 20.58 23.47 -20.36
CA LEU A 423 19.25 23.41 -20.99
C LEU A 423 18.09 23.19 -20.00
N ASN A 424 18.33 22.49 -18.88
CA ASN A 424 17.30 22.23 -17.88
C ASN A 424 16.82 23.49 -17.15
N LEU A 425 17.46 24.66 -17.33
CA LEU A 425 17.11 25.94 -16.69
C LEU A 425 16.43 26.95 -17.64
N TYR A 426 16.23 26.58 -18.92
CA TYR A 426 15.68 27.42 -19.99
C TYR A 426 14.18 27.19 -20.27
N HIS A 427 13.50 26.32 -19.50
CA HIS A 427 12.08 26.05 -19.75
C HIS A 427 11.21 27.30 -19.56
N PRO A 428 10.12 27.45 -20.33
CA PRO A 428 9.26 28.62 -20.24
C PRO A 428 8.59 28.71 -18.87
N LYS A 429 8.41 29.94 -18.37
CA LYS A 429 7.65 30.20 -17.15
C LYS A 429 6.17 29.83 -17.39
N PRO A 430 5.54 28.97 -16.56
CA PRO A 430 4.15 28.59 -16.74
C PRO A 430 3.22 29.79 -16.49
N ILE A 431 2.25 30.00 -17.40
CA ILE A 431 1.22 31.06 -17.27
C ILE A 431 0.22 30.70 -16.17
N LYS A 432 -0.13 29.42 -16.05
CA LYS A 432 -1.00 28.84 -15.01
C LYS A 432 -0.42 27.50 -14.56
N THR A 433 -0.51 27.19 -13.28
CA THR A 433 -0.16 25.87 -12.74
C THR A 433 -1.38 24.96 -12.74
N ALA A 434 -1.26 23.70 -13.19
CA ALA A 434 -2.38 22.77 -13.24
C ALA A 434 -3.02 22.50 -11.86
N VAL A 435 -2.20 22.40 -10.81
CA VAL A 435 -2.68 22.29 -9.41
C VAL A 435 -2.17 23.49 -8.60
N PRO A 436 -2.98 24.54 -8.39
CA PRO A 436 -2.61 25.64 -7.50
C PRO A 436 -2.61 25.20 -6.02
N THR A 437 -1.89 25.93 -5.16
CA THR A 437 -1.69 25.56 -3.75
C THR A 437 -3.00 25.43 -2.95
N TRP A 438 -4.03 26.23 -3.26
CA TRP A 438 -5.34 26.10 -2.59
C TRP A 438 -6.02 24.76 -2.94
N LEU A 439 -5.89 24.29 -4.18
CA LEU A 439 -6.47 23.03 -4.64
C LEU A 439 -5.72 21.82 -4.03
N LEU A 440 -4.40 21.93 -3.86
CA LEU A 440 -3.60 20.97 -3.08
C LEU A 440 -4.14 20.85 -1.64
N VAL A 441 -4.44 21.95 -0.96
CA VAL A 441 -4.99 21.91 0.41
C VAL A 441 -6.34 21.20 0.45
N ILE A 442 -7.20 21.40 -0.56
CA ILE A 442 -8.47 20.66 -0.66
C ILE A 442 -8.21 19.16 -0.77
N TYR A 443 -7.39 18.73 -1.73
CA TYR A 443 -7.13 17.30 -1.97
C TYR A 443 -6.35 16.61 -0.85
N ALA A 444 -5.33 17.26 -0.28
CA ALA A 444 -4.40 16.64 0.65
C ALA A 444 -4.73 16.89 2.13
N VAL A 445 -5.63 17.81 2.47
CA VAL A 445 -6.00 18.12 3.86
C VAL A 445 -7.50 18.05 4.08
N VAL A 446 -8.29 18.82 3.30
CA VAL A 446 -9.75 18.94 3.55
C VAL A 446 -10.48 17.63 3.28
N ILE A 447 -10.23 16.98 2.14
CA ILE A 447 -10.86 15.70 1.79
C ILE A 447 -10.51 14.60 2.82
N PRO A 448 -9.24 14.36 3.20
CA PRO A 448 -8.91 13.44 4.28
C PRO A 448 -9.63 13.73 5.60
N VAL A 449 -9.69 15.00 6.04
CA VAL A 449 -10.39 15.39 7.27
C VAL A 449 -11.89 15.10 7.18
N ILE A 450 -12.55 15.41 6.06
CA ILE A 450 -13.97 15.08 5.83
C ILE A 450 -14.19 13.56 5.87
N ILE A 451 -13.31 12.77 5.24
CA ILE A 451 -13.45 11.31 5.23
C ILE A 451 -13.29 10.75 6.65
N ILE A 452 -12.30 11.21 7.43
CA ILE A 452 -12.08 10.83 8.85
C ILE A 452 -13.30 11.17 9.72
N LEU A 453 -13.89 12.36 9.55
CA LEU A 453 -15.10 12.78 10.25
C LEU A 453 -16.29 11.86 9.91
N CYS A 454 -16.51 11.63 8.62
CA CYS A 454 -17.59 10.78 8.12
C CYS A 454 -17.45 9.31 8.54
N SER A 455 -16.24 8.74 8.54
CA SER A 455 -16.00 7.34 8.90
C SER A 455 -16.22 7.08 10.39
N GLU A 456 -15.71 7.92 11.29
CA GLU A 456 -15.98 7.78 12.73
C GLU A 456 -17.45 8.11 13.06
N GLY A 457 -18.09 9.04 12.34
CA GLY A 457 -19.53 9.32 12.46
C GLY A 457 -20.41 8.12 12.08
N VAL A 458 -20.13 7.49 10.93
CA VAL A 458 -20.81 6.26 10.48
C VAL A 458 -20.55 5.09 11.43
N ARG A 459 -19.34 4.99 11.99
CA ARG A 459 -18.99 3.98 12.99
C ARG A 459 -19.78 4.19 14.29
N TRP A 460 -19.88 5.42 14.77
CA TRP A 460 -20.70 5.78 15.93
C TRP A 460 -22.17 5.42 15.73
N TYR A 461 -22.79 5.88 14.63
CA TYR A 461 -24.19 5.59 14.32
C TYR A 461 -24.49 4.08 14.32
N TYR A 462 -23.58 3.27 13.76
CA TYR A 462 -23.73 1.82 13.72
C TYR A 462 -23.60 1.17 15.11
N LEU A 463 -22.69 1.66 15.97
CA LEU A 463 -22.53 1.17 17.35
C LEU A 463 -23.78 1.49 18.19
N VAL A 464 -24.29 2.73 18.12
CA VAL A 464 -25.52 3.15 18.79
C VAL A 464 -26.71 2.30 18.33
N ARG A 465 -26.88 2.12 17.01
CA ARG A 465 -28.00 1.34 16.45
C ARG A 465 -27.98 -0.13 16.89
N LYS A 466 -26.81 -0.72 17.14
CA LYS A 466 -26.69 -2.10 17.63
C LYS A 466 -26.96 -2.26 19.14
N ARG A 467 -27.24 -1.19 19.89
CA ARG A 467 -27.34 -1.20 21.37
C ARG A 467 -26.13 -1.85 22.06
N ALA A 468 -24.97 -1.86 21.41
CA ALA A 468 -23.71 -2.15 22.08
C ALA A 468 -23.46 -0.97 23.03
N ALA A 469 -23.27 -1.25 24.32
CA ALA A 469 -23.08 -0.19 25.31
C ALA A 469 -21.93 0.74 24.87
N PRO A 470 -22.16 2.05 24.68
CA PRO A 470 -21.12 2.94 24.21
C PRO A 470 -20.00 2.99 25.26
N MET A 471 -18.79 2.60 24.87
CA MET A 471 -17.63 2.69 25.74
C MET A 471 -17.28 4.17 25.98
N ILE A 472 -16.96 4.52 27.22
CA ILE A 472 -16.81 5.91 27.67
C ILE A 472 -15.35 6.15 28.10
N TYR A 473 -14.68 7.13 27.48
CA TYR A 473 -13.47 7.76 27.98
C TYR A 473 -13.84 8.82 29.02
N LYS A 474 -12.96 9.06 30.00
CA LYS A 474 -13.13 10.18 30.94
C LYS A 474 -12.15 11.28 30.61
N ILE A 475 -12.62 12.53 30.62
CA ILE A 475 -11.75 13.71 30.61
C ILE A 475 -11.91 14.41 31.95
N GLN A 476 -10.80 14.55 32.67
CA GLN A 476 -10.76 15.20 33.97
C GLN A 476 -10.28 16.66 33.79
N ILE A 477 -11.16 17.62 34.08
CA ILE A 477 -10.87 19.06 34.07
C ILE A 477 -11.09 19.58 35.48
N ARG A 478 -9.99 19.91 36.17
CA ARG A 478 -9.97 20.65 37.45
C ARG A 478 -11.08 20.24 38.45
N SER A 479 -11.08 18.95 38.81
CA SER A 479 -12.05 18.21 39.66
C SER A 479 -13.34 17.69 39.02
N THR A 480 -13.75 18.14 37.82
CA THR A 480 -14.93 17.64 37.12
C THR A 480 -14.58 16.54 36.10
N ILE A 481 -15.36 15.45 36.11
CA ILE A 481 -15.19 14.29 35.20
C ILE A 481 -16.24 14.34 34.09
N TYR A 482 -15.80 14.56 32.85
CA TYR A 482 -16.65 14.49 31.67
C TYR A 482 -16.58 13.11 31.02
N ASN A 483 -17.73 12.49 30.82
CA ASN A 483 -17.88 11.21 30.12
C ASN A 483 -17.91 11.44 28.60
N ILE A 484 -16.78 11.24 27.96
CA ILE A 484 -16.56 11.39 26.51
C ILE A 484 -16.69 10.03 25.82
N SER A 485 -17.21 9.99 24.60
CA SER A 485 -17.50 8.74 23.90
C SER A 485 -16.28 8.11 23.22
N GLN A 486 -16.30 6.79 22.97
CA GLN A 486 -15.18 6.14 22.30
C GLN A 486 -14.88 6.69 20.89
N TRP A 487 -15.91 7.18 20.17
CA TRP A 487 -15.73 7.77 18.84
C TRP A 487 -14.98 9.10 18.88
N THR A 488 -15.27 9.96 19.86
CA THR A 488 -14.62 11.29 19.98
C THR A 488 -13.15 11.16 20.34
N GLY A 489 -12.78 10.20 21.20
CA GLY A 489 -11.38 9.89 21.49
C GLY A 489 -10.61 9.39 20.24
N ASN A 490 -11.23 8.52 19.43
CA ASN A 490 -10.59 8.05 18.19
C ASN A 490 -10.43 9.17 17.16
N LEU A 491 -11.49 9.97 16.97
CA LEU A 491 -11.51 11.12 16.07
C LEU A 491 -10.45 12.16 16.47
N TYR A 492 -10.34 12.48 17.76
CA TYR A 492 -9.32 13.38 18.30
C TYR A 492 -7.91 12.89 17.96
N ILE A 493 -7.58 11.63 18.26
CA ILE A 493 -6.25 11.06 17.98
C ILE A 493 -5.96 11.10 16.47
N SER A 494 -6.91 10.72 15.61
CA SER A 494 -6.71 10.77 14.16
C SER A 494 -6.46 12.19 13.64
N LEU A 495 -7.23 13.19 14.08
CA LEU A 495 -7.07 14.57 13.62
C LEU A 495 -5.78 15.22 14.14
N VAL A 496 -5.42 15.00 15.41
CA VAL A 496 -4.17 15.54 16.00
C VAL A 496 -2.94 14.94 15.32
N VAL A 497 -2.89 13.62 15.13
CA VAL A 497 -1.75 12.96 14.48
C VAL A 497 -1.64 13.37 12.99
N PHE A 498 -2.78 13.54 12.31
CA PHE A 498 -2.80 14.05 10.92
C PHE A 498 -2.28 15.49 10.80
N ALA A 499 -2.74 16.39 11.69
CA ALA A 499 -2.28 17.78 11.73
C ALA A 499 -0.78 17.88 12.07
N PHE A 500 -0.31 17.08 13.03
CA PHE A 500 1.10 16.98 13.40
C PHE A 500 1.97 16.49 12.22
N ALA A 501 1.53 15.44 11.51
CA ALA A 501 2.23 14.91 10.34
C ALA A 501 2.39 15.99 9.24
N HIS A 502 1.32 16.72 8.92
CA HIS A 502 1.38 17.84 7.96
C HIS A 502 2.28 18.98 8.42
N GLY A 503 2.30 19.30 9.71
CA GLY A 503 3.23 20.27 10.28
C GLY A 503 4.69 19.85 10.07
N VAL A 504 5.04 18.62 10.47
CA VAL A 504 6.41 18.09 10.35
C VAL A 504 6.85 18.01 8.89
N ASN A 505 5.98 17.53 8.00
CA ASN A 505 6.22 17.51 6.56
C ASN A 505 6.49 18.92 6.00
N SER A 506 5.67 19.90 6.38
CA SER A 506 5.81 21.28 5.90
C SER A 506 7.10 21.92 6.40
N PHE A 507 7.46 21.72 7.68
CA PHE A 507 8.72 22.17 8.25
C PHE A 507 9.93 21.59 7.51
N LEU A 508 10.03 20.26 7.42
CA LEU A 508 11.17 19.58 6.77
C LEU A 508 11.28 19.93 5.28
N THR A 509 10.15 20.06 4.58
CA THR A 509 10.11 20.52 3.19
C THR A 509 10.71 21.92 3.04
N ASN A 510 10.33 22.86 3.91
CA ASN A 510 10.82 24.24 3.84
C ASN A 510 12.30 24.37 4.24
N VAL A 511 12.76 23.62 5.24
CA VAL A 511 14.19 23.52 5.57
C VAL A 511 14.98 23.04 4.35
N GLY A 512 14.53 21.97 3.68
CA GLY A 512 15.17 21.50 2.45
C GLY A 512 15.22 22.55 1.34
N LYS A 513 14.12 23.26 1.09
CA LYS A 513 14.01 24.32 0.07
C LYS A 513 15.00 25.45 0.26
N VAL A 514 15.12 25.93 1.50
CA VAL A 514 15.97 27.07 1.81
C VAL A 514 17.44 26.66 1.86
N SER A 515 17.75 25.49 2.44
CA SER A 515 19.12 24.98 2.57
C SER A 515 19.74 24.46 1.27
N VAL A 516 18.96 23.93 0.32
CA VAL A 516 19.53 23.40 -0.94
C VAL A 516 19.56 24.45 -2.06
N GLY A 517 18.64 25.41 -2.06
CA GLY A 517 18.64 26.53 -3.02
C GLY A 517 18.63 26.12 -4.50
N ARG A 518 18.09 24.92 -4.82
CA ARG A 518 18.13 24.39 -6.20
C ARG A 518 17.28 25.27 -7.12
N LEU A 519 17.89 25.69 -8.23
CA LEU A 519 17.26 26.48 -9.28
C LEU A 519 16.17 25.68 -10.00
N ARG A 520 15.06 26.35 -10.31
CA ARG A 520 13.92 25.73 -11.01
C ARG A 520 14.13 25.65 -12.52
N PRO A 521 13.37 24.78 -13.22
CA PRO A 521 13.51 24.65 -14.67
C PRO A 521 13.26 25.93 -15.48
N HIS A 522 12.49 26.89 -14.95
CA HIS A 522 12.21 28.19 -15.55
C HIS A 522 13.06 29.34 -14.98
N PHE A 523 14.23 29.02 -14.40
CA PHE A 523 15.06 30.00 -13.70
C PHE A 523 15.62 31.08 -14.62
N ILE A 524 16.25 30.73 -15.74
CA ILE A 524 16.89 31.70 -16.66
C ILE A 524 15.86 32.72 -17.19
N PRO A 525 14.76 32.32 -17.87
CA PRO A 525 13.76 33.26 -18.39
C PRO A 525 12.93 33.98 -17.30
N SER A 526 13.10 33.66 -16.02
CA SER A 526 12.46 34.38 -14.91
C SER A 526 13.40 35.32 -14.15
N CYS A 527 14.72 35.07 -14.20
CA CYS A 527 15.73 35.86 -13.51
C CYS A 527 16.32 36.96 -14.40
N PHE A 528 16.50 36.68 -15.70
CA PHE A 528 17.15 37.55 -16.68
C PHE A 528 16.21 37.94 -17.82
N ASN A 529 16.44 39.11 -18.42
CA ASN A 529 15.87 39.45 -19.72
C ASN A 529 16.88 39.08 -20.83
N LYS A 530 16.43 39.07 -22.09
CA LYS A 530 17.25 38.58 -23.22
C LYS A 530 18.58 39.34 -23.39
N PHE A 531 18.58 40.65 -23.16
CA PHE A 531 19.76 41.52 -23.27
C PHE A 531 20.76 41.31 -22.12
N SER A 532 20.29 41.33 -20.87
CA SER A 532 21.17 41.07 -19.72
C SER A 532 21.75 39.66 -19.75
N TYR A 533 21.02 38.69 -20.30
CA TYR A 533 21.51 37.31 -20.37
C TYR A 533 22.68 37.14 -21.36
N THR A 534 22.63 37.79 -22.53
CA THR A 534 23.72 37.73 -23.51
C THR A 534 25.02 38.29 -22.95
N ASP A 535 24.94 39.35 -22.15
CA ASP A 535 26.12 40.00 -21.56
C ASP A 535 26.81 39.13 -20.48
N PHE A 536 26.04 38.25 -19.81
CA PHE A 536 26.53 37.36 -18.76
C PHE A 536 27.03 36.00 -19.24
N CYS A 537 26.51 35.48 -20.35
CA CYS A 537 26.82 34.15 -20.88
C CYS A 537 27.46 34.21 -22.28
N ASN A 538 28.69 34.75 -22.34
CA ASN A 538 29.48 34.77 -23.57
C ASN A 538 30.03 33.38 -23.93
N ASP A 539 30.47 32.60 -22.93
CA ASP A 539 30.97 31.24 -23.10
C ASP A 539 29.96 30.19 -22.60
N PRO A 540 29.57 29.18 -23.40
CA PRO A 540 28.59 28.17 -22.99
C PRO A 540 29.07 27.29 -21.83
N ASN A 541 30.39 27.16 -21.65
CA ASN A 541 31.01 26.36 -20.59
C ASN A 541 31.31 27.19 -19.32
N GLN A 542 30.89 28.46 -19.26
CA GLN A 542 31.13 29.35 -18.13
C GLN A 542 30.20 29.04 -16.95
N TRP A 543 30.79 28.97 -15.76
CA TRP A 543 30.07 28.88 -14.49
C TRP A 543 29.84 30.27 -13.89
N ILE A 544 28.57 30.61 -13.64
CA ILE A 544 28.18 31.87 -13.01
C ILE A 544 27.86 31.62 -11.54
N SER A 545 28.58 32.30 -10.65
CA SER A 545 28.39 32.23 -9.18
C SER A 545 27.72 33.46 -8.58
N ASN A 546 27.97 34.65 -9.14
CA ASN A 546 27.41 35.92 -8.68
C ASN A 546 26.49 36.52 -9.75
N TYR A 547 25.23 36.73 -9.39
CA TYR A 547 24.20 37.31 -10.24
C TYR A 547 23.14 38.01 -9.39
N THR A 548 22.41 38.93 -10.00
CA THR A 548 21.24 39.61 -9.42
C THR A 548 20.07 39.45 -10.37
N CYS A 549 18.93 38.93 -9.88
CA CYS A 549 17.75 38.77 -10.74
C CYS A 549 16.99 40.09 -10.87
N ILE A 550 16.33 40.27 -12.02
CA ILE A 550 15.42 41.41 -12.25
C ILE A 550 14.30 41.36 -11.20
N GLY A 551 14.22 42.41 -10.37
CA GLY A 551 13.31 42.49 -9.22
C GLY A 551 13.99 42.34 -7.84
N GLU A 552 15.25 41.90 -7.75
CA GLU A 552 15.98 41.85 -6.46
C GLU A 552 16.34 43.27 -5.96
N SER A 553 16.35 44.28 -6.85
CA SER A 553 16.62 45.70 -6.55
C SER A 553 15.38 46.60 -6.49
N SER A 554 14.19 46.10 -6.85
CA SER A 554 12.99 46.94 -7.07
C SER A 554 12.11 47.02 -5.83
N THR A 555 12.22 48.10 -5.05
CA THR A 555 11.46 48.30 -3.79
C THR A 555 9.94 48.28 -3.95
N VAL A 556 9.43 48.58 -5.14
CA VAL A 556 8.00 48.62 -5.50
C VAL A 556 7.44 47.23 -5.83
N LEU A 557 8.26 46.31 -6.37
CA LEU A 557 7.87 44.92 -6.65
C LEU A 557 8.08 44.02 -5.42
N LYS A 558 7.65 44.49 -4.25
CA LYS A 558 7.56 43.70 -3.01
C LYS A 558 6.38 42.71 -3.02
N GLU A 559 6.02 42.17 -4.18
CA GLU A 559 5.31 40.89 -4.29
C GLU A 559 6.33 39.77 -3.98
N LYS A 560 6.72 39.74 -2.70
CA LYS A 560 7.98 39.19 -2.15
C LYS A 560 8.24 37.70 -2.40
N ASP A 561 7.27 36.96 -2.91
CA ASP A 561 7.40 35.53 -3.15
C ASP A 561 8.09 35.22 -4.48
N GLY A 562 7.91 36.04 -5.53
CA GLY A 562 8.33 35.70 -6.89
C GLY A 562 9.85 35.48 -7.09
N ALA A 563 10.68 36.39 -6.59
CA ALA A 563 12.13 36.38 -6.82
C ALA A 563 12.90 35.31 -6.02
N TYR A 564 12.32 34.82 -4.91
CA TYR A 564 12.90 33.73 -4.12
C TYR A 564 12.33 32.36 -4.50
N ASP A 565 11.07 32.29 -4.97
CA ASP A 565 10.42 31.06 -5.43
C ASP A 565 11.21 30.34 -6.53
N ILE A 566 11.85 31.08 -7.46
CA ILE A 566 12.69 30.51 -8.54
C ILE A 566 13.95 29.76 -8.05
N ARG A 567 14.41 30.00 -6.81
CA ARG A 567 15.55 29.32 -6.16
C ARG A 567 15.11 28.19 -5.22
N GLN A 568 13.81 27.85 -5.17
CA GLN A 568 13.24 26.86 -4.25
C GLN A 568 12.66 25.64 -4.98
N SER A 569 13.49 24.91 -5.74
CA SER A 569 13.08 23.69 -6.46
C SER A 569 13.12 22.44 -5.57
N PHE A 570 14.19 22.19 -4.82
CA PHE A 570 14.35 20.94 -4.06
C PHE A 570 14.03 21.13 -2.57
N PRO A 571 13.21 20.28 -1.91
CA PRO A 571 12.29 19.28 -2.48
C PRO A 571 10.93 19.90 -2.88
N SER A 572 10.15 19.17 -3.68
CA SER A 572 8.81 19.59 -4.10
C SER A 572 7.81 19.52 -2.94
N GLY A 573 7.37 20.70 -2.49
CA GLY A 573 6.39 20.80 -1.41
C GLY A 573 4.96 20.43 -1.78
N HIS A 574 4.60 20.47 -3.07
CA HIS A 574 3.31 19.96 -3.53
C HIS A 574 3.30 18.42 -3.48
N ALA A 575 4.39 17.78 -3.93
CA ALA A 575 4.54 16.33 -3.87
C ALA A 575 4.56 15.82 -2.42
N SER A 576 5.36 16.46 -1.54
CA SER A 576 5.45 16.04 -0.14
C SER A 576 4.12 16.18 0.60
N THR A 577 3.41 17.30 0.41
CA THR A 577 2.10 17.51 1.03
C THR A 577 1.04 16.53 0.48
N ALA A 578 1.02 16.29 -0.84
CA ALA A 578 0.08 15.37 -1.46
C ALA A 578 0.30 13.93 -0.97
N PHE A 579 1.55 13.44 -0.97
CA PHE A 579 1.86 12.12 -0.45
C PHE A 579 1.63 12.02 1.06
N CYS A 580 1.97 13.04 1.86
CA CYS A 580 1.69 13.05 3.30
C CYS A 580 0.19 12.88 3.60
N GLY A 581 -0.68 13.65 2.92
CA GLY A 581 -2.12 13.61 3.14
C GLY A 581 -2.80 12.35 2.61
N LEU A 582 -2.52 12.00 1.35
CA LEU A 582 -3.21 10.93 0.63
C LEU A 582 -2.69 9.53 0.99
N MET A 583 -1.41 9.38 1.35
CA MET A 583 -0.90 8.12 1.93
C MET A 583 -1.56 7.85 3.29
N PHE A 584 -1.64 8.87 4.17
CA PHE A 584 -2.29 8.72 5.46
C PHE A 584 -3.76 8.34 5.30
N LEU A 585 -4.46 8.98 4.35
CA LEU A 585 -5.85 8.64 4.01
C LEU A 585 -5.98 7.20 3.50
N ALA A 586 -5.12 6.75 2.58
CA ALA A 586 -5.15 5.37 2.07
C ALA A 586 -4.96 4.35 3.21
N LEU A 587 -3.94 4.54 4.06
CA LEU A 587 -3.69 3.70 5.23
C LEU A 587 -4.86 3.72 6.23
N TYR A 588 -5.50 4.87 6.43
CA TYR A 588 -6.67 5.05 7.30
C TYR A 588 -7.91 4.33 6.76
N ILE A 589 -8.20 4.43 5.46
CA ILE A 589 -9.26 3.67 4.78
C ILE A 589 -9.00 2.17 4.94
N HIS A 590 -7.78 1.74 4.63
CA HIS A 590 -7.34 0.35 4.74
C HIS A 590 -7.65 -0.24 6.12
N LYS A 591 -7.25 0.46 7.19
CA LYS A 591 -7.53 0.03 8.58
C LYS A 591 -9.02 -0.12 8.87
N ILE A 592 -9.85 0.87 8.51
CA ILE A 592 -11.25 0.90 8.99
C ILE A 592 -12.16 0.02 8.14
N TRP A 593 -11.95 0.00 6.82
CA TRP A 593 -12.90 -0.61 5.89
C TRP A 593 -12.59 -2.09 5.62
N ARG A 594 -11.37 -2.57 5.94
CA ARG A 594 -11.00 -4.00 5.94
C ARG A 594 -11.99 -4.88 6.71
N TYR A 595 -12.55 -4.41 7.83
CA TYR A 595 -13.50 -5.17 8.65
C TYR A 595 -14.95 -5.17 8.14
N ARG A 596 -15.24 -4.52 7.01
CA ARG A 596 -16.57 -4.55 6.40
C ARG A 596 -16.55 -5.38 5.12
N ASN A 597 -17.60 -6.16 4.91
CA ASN A 597 -17.76 -7.07 3.78
C ASN A 597 -18.09 -6.35 2.45
N ILE A 598 -17.37 -5.27 2.10
CA ILE A 598 -17.66 -4.36 0.97
C ILE A 598 -16.92 -4.73 -0.34
N GLY A 599 -16.46 -5.97 -0.48
CA GLY A 599 -15.77 -6.43 -1.69
C GLY A 599 -14.46 -5.68 -1.95
N LEU A 600 -14.22 -5.32 -3.22
CA LEU A 600 -13.05 -4.56 -3.67
C LEU A 600 -13.10 -3.04 -3.44
N PHE A 601 -14.26 -2.49 -3.08
CA PHE A 601 -14.49 -1.03 -3.04
C PHE A 601 -13.48 -0.21 -2.17
N PRO A 602 -13.06 -0.65 -0.97
CA PRO A 602 -12.07 0.10 -0.18
C PRO A 602 -10.74 0.30 -0.92
N TYR A 603 -10.27 -0.76 -1.60
CA TYR A 603 -9.03 -0.75 -2.36
C TYR A 603 -9.11 0.20 -3.56
N VAL A 604 -10.30 0.41 -4.16
CA VAL A 604 -10.49 1.39 -5.24
C VAL A 604 -10.17 2.80 -4.73
N LEU A 605 -10.61 3.14 -3.51
CA LEU A 605 -10.31 4.43 -2.90
C LEU A 605 -8.85 4.55 -2.47
N GLU A 606 -8.25 3.47 -1.94
CA GLU A 606 -6.82 3.42 -1.64
C GLU A 606 -5.97 3.71 -2.89
N MET A 607 -6.23 2.99 -4.00
CA MET A 607 -5.57 3.23 -5.29
C MET A 607 -5.88 4.62 -5.87
N GLY A 608 -7.09 5.14 -5.67
CA GLY A 608 -7.46 6.51 -6.05
C GLY A 608 -6.65 7.59 -5.30
N CYS A 609 -6.37 7.37 -4.01
CA CYS A 609 -5.50 8.25 -3.23
C CYS A 609 -4.07 8.27 -3.78
N PHE A 610 -3.51 7.11 -4.11
CA PHE A 610 -2.20 6.99 -4.77
C PHE A 610 -2.17 7.66 -6.15
N ALA A 611 -3.20 7.44 -6.98
CA ALA A 611 -3.34 8.05 -8.30
C ALA A 611 -3.38 9.58 -8.22
N LEU A 612 -4.15 10.13 -7.27
CA LEU A 612 -4.25 11.58 -7.06
C LEU A 612 -2.93 12.19 -6.54
N ALA A 613 -2.23 11.50 -5.63
CA ALA A 613 -0.91 11.94 -5.14
C ALA A 613 0.14 11.95 -6.26
N ALA A 614 0.15 10.90 -7.10
CA ALA A 614 1.01 10.80 -8.26
C ALA A 614 0.68 11.89 -9.29
N TYR A 615 -0.61 12.12 -9.59
CA TYR A 615 -1.06 13.19 -10.49
C TYR A 615 -0.58 14.57 -10.04
N ILE A 616 -0.86 14.96 -8.79
CA ILE A 616 -0.42 16.26 -8.23
C ILE A 616 1.10 16.42 -8.34
N SER A 617 1.84 15.34 -8.07
CA SER A 617 3.30 15.31 -8.14
C SER A 617 3.82 15.46 -9.58
N ILE A 618 3.22 14.74 -10.52
CA ILE A 618 3.52 14.81 -11.96
C ILE A 618 3.29 16.24 -12.49
N THR A 619 2.20 16.91 -12.10
CA THR A 619 1.93 18.27 -12.60
C THR A 619 3.04 19.27 -12.26
N ARG A 620 3.88 18.99 -11.25
CA ARG A 620 5.02 19.86 -10.92
C ARG A 620 6.17 19.78 -11.91
N VAL A 621 6.31 18.66 -12.61
CA VAL A 621 7.27 18.48 -13.71
C VAL A 621 6.72 19.13 -14.99
N THR A 622 5.45 18.89 -15.32
CA THR A 622 4.81 19.43 -16.53
C THR A 622 4.65 20.95 -16.49
N ASP A 623 4.35 21.52 -15.31
CA ASP A 623 4.33 22.98 -15.11
C ASP A 623 5.76 23.59 -15.10
N HIS A 624 6.82 22.82 -15.36
CA HIS A 624 8.23 23.22 -15.25
C HIS A 624 8.60 23.84 -13.88
N ARG A 625 7.87 23.50 -12.81
CA ARG A 625 8.08 24.07 -11.46
C ARG A 625 9.18 23.34 -10.69
N HIS A 626 9.40 22.06 -10.97
CA HIS A 626 10.32 21.19 -10.24
C HIS A 626 10.98 20.16 -11.17
N HIS A 627 12.22 19.77 -10.88
CA HIS A 627 12.86 18.64 -11.56
C HIS A 627 12.24 17.32 -11.08
N PRO A 628 12.24 16.24 -11.88
CA PRO A 628 11.67 14.94 -11.47
C PRO A 628 12.26 14.40 -10.15
N THR A 629 13.56 14.64 -9.92
CA THR A 629 14.26 14.28 -8.68
C THR A 629 13.75 15.06 -7.46
N ASP A 630 13.39 16.35 -7.61
CA ASP A 630 12.82 17.15 -6.53
C ASP A 630 11.42 16.65 -6.13
N VAL A 631 10.66 16.19 -7.13
CA VAL A 631 9.32 15.60 -6.97
C VAL A 631 9.41 14.25 -6.26
N LEU A 632 10.33 13.38 -6.68
CA LEU A 632 10.57 12.08 -6.05
C LEU A 632 11.00 12.23 -4.59
N SER A 633 11.97 13.10 -4.28
CA SER A 633 12.38 13.36 -2.89
C SER A 633 11.24 13.93 -2.04
N GLY A 634 10.39 14.79 -2.61
CA GLY A 634 9.17 15.25 -1.94
C GLY A 634 8.20 14.10 -1.64
N ALA A 635 7.91 13.26 -2.62
CA ALA A 635 7.02 12.10 -2.48
C ALA A 635 7.50 11.10 -1.42
N ILE A 636 8.81 10.81 -1.38
CA ILE A 636 9.43 9.95 -0.37
C ILE A 636 9.28 10.56 1.02
N LEU A 637 9.63 11.85 1.19
CA LEU A 637 9.52 12.56 2.47
C LEU A 637 8.09 12.50 3.03
N GLY A 638 7.09 12.86 2.21
CA GLY A 638 5.68 12.84 2.60
C GLY A 638 5.19 11.42 2.95
N SER A 639 5.59 10.42 2.16
CA SER A 639 5.22 9.01 2.39
C SER A 639 5.78 8.48 3.71
N VAL A 640 7.06 8.73 4.00
CA VAL A 640 7.73 8.28 5.23
C VAL A 640 7.06 8.91 6.47
N ILE A 641 6.77 10.21 6.43
CA ILE A 641 6.11 10.91 7.54
C ILE A 641 4.69 10.38 7.75
N ALA A 642 3.91 10.18 6.69
CA ALA A 642 2.58 9.58 6.77
C ALA A 642 2.60 8.17 7.38
N ILE A 643 3.53 7.32 6.94
CA ILE A 643 3.69 5.96 7.46
C ILE A 643 4.04 5.99 8.96
N ILE A 644 5.00 6.80 9.38
CA ILE A 644 5.41 6.91 10.80
C ILE A 644 4.25 7.42 11.67
N ALA A 645 3.58 8.49 11.24
CA ALA A 645 2.43 9.06 11.94
C ALA A 645 1.28 8.05 12.06
N PHE A 646 0.99 7.31 10.99
CA PHE A 646 -0.02 6.27 10.98
C PHE A 646 0.29 5.10 11.93
N HIS A 647 1.54 4.65 11.99
CA HIS A 647 1.97 3.63 12.95
C HIS A 647 1.82 4.11 14.41
N TYR A 648 2.17 5.37 14.70
CA TYR A 648 1.96 5.97 16.00
C TYR A 648 0.47 6.02 16.37
N MET A 649 -0.40 6.41 15.43
CA MET A 649 -1.85 6.42 15.60
C MET A 649 -2.39 5.00 15.92
N ILE A 650 -1.96 3.96 15.20
CA ILE A 650 -2.33 2.56 15.51
C ILE A 650 -1.86 2.16 16.91
N LYS A 651 -0.61 2.47 17.28
CA LYS A 651 -0.07 2.16 18.61
C LYS A 651 -0.89 2.83 19.71
N SER A 652 -1.30 4.08 19.51
CA SER A 652 -2.17 4.81 20.44
C SER A 652 -3.55 4.15 20.60
N PHE A 653 -4.14 3.64 19.51
CA PHE A 653 -5.39 2.87 19.55
C PHE A 653 -5.24 1.49 20.23
N LYS A 654 -4.14 0.76 19.98
CA LYS A 654 -3.91 -0.54 20.65
C LYS A 654 -3.66 -0.33 22.14
N GLN A 655 -2.97 0.75 22.52
CA GLN A 655 -2.73 1.09 23.92
C GLN A 655 -4.01 1.54 24.64
N SER A 656 -4.94 2.25 23.97
CA SER A 656 -6.25 2.56 24.57
C SER A 656 -7.07 1.31 24.84
N ILE A 657 -7.15 0.38 23.88
CA ILE A 657 -7.81 -0.92 24.04
C ILE A 657 -7.16 -1.74 25.16
N LEU A 658 -5.83 -1.86 25.18
CA LEU A 658 -5.11 -2.63 26.22
C LEU A 658 -5.21 -2.02 27.62
N SER A 659 -5.46 -0.71 27.75
CA SER A 659 -5.74 -0.08 29.05
C SER A 659 -7.14 -0.40 29.58
N GLN A 660 -8.07 -0.84 28.72
CA GLN A 660 -9.45 -1.18 29.06
C GLN A 660 -9.62 -2.66 29.45
N VAL A 661 -8.68 -3.53 29.06
CA VAL A 661 -8.69 -4.96 29.41
C VAL A 661 -7.82 -5.21 30.64
N GLY A 662 -8.44 -5.52 31.78
CA GLY A 662 -7.74 -5.85 33.02
C GLY A 662 -6.80 -7.06 32.88
N ASP A 663 -5.74 -7.11 33.70
CA ASP A 663 -4.58 -8.01 33.52
C ASP A 663 -4.94 -9.50 33.28
N GLY A 664 -6.01 -10.01 33.88
CA GLY A 664 -6.46 -11.39 33.70
C GLY A 664 -6.96 -11.77 32.29
N GLN A 665 -7.20 -10.81 31.39
CA GLN A 665 -7.57 -11.08 29.98
C GLN A 665 -6.60 -10.48 28.95
N ARG A 666 -5.52 -9.85 29.40
CA ARG A 666 -4.54 -9.16 28.55
C ARG A 666 -3.96 -10.06 27.46
N ASN A 667 -3.64 -11.32 27.81
CA ASN A 667 -3.09 -12.30 26.86
C ASN A 667 -4.08 -12.69 25.74
N LYS A 668 -5.38 -12.86 26.06
CA LYS A 668 -6.41 -13.20 25.05
C LYS A 668 -6.78 -12.02 24.14
N ALA A 669 -6.67 -10.79 24.64
CA ALA A 669 -6.82 -9.61 23.80
C ALA A 669 -5.64 -9.47 22.83
N VAL A 670 -4.40 -9.61 23.32
CA VAL A 670 -3.17 -9.54 22.50
C VAL A 670 -3.12 -10.64 21.44
N GLU A 671 -3.56 -11.86 21.76
CA GLU A 671 -3.56 -13.00 20.82
C GLU A 671 -4.56 -12.83 19.65
N ASN A 672 -5.73 -12.22 19.90
CA ASN A 672 -6.67 -11.84 18.84
C ASN A 672 -6.21 -10.60 18.04
N ASP A 673 -5.56 -9.63 18.69
CA ASP A 673 -5.07 -8.39 18.06
C ASP A 673 -3.76 -8.56 17.27
N ASN A 674 -3.02 -9.65 17.50
CA ASN A 674 -1.81 -9.98 16.74
C ASN A 674 -2.11 -10.75 15.43
N MET A 675 -3.40 -11.00 15.13
CA MET A 675 -3.90 -11.44 13.82
C MET A 675 -4.44 -10.29 12.95
N LEU A 676 -4.27 -9.03 13.36
CA LEU A 676 -4.78 -7.82 12.67
C LEU A 676 -3.71 -7.13 11.82
#